data_AF-A0A318R9A5-F1
#
_entry.id   AF-A0A318R9A5-F1
#
_cell.length_a   1.000
_cell.length_b   1.000
_cell.length_c   1.000
_cell.angle_alpha   90.00
_cell.angle_beta   90.00
_cell.angle_gamma   90.00
#
_symmetry.space_group_name_H-M   'P 1'
#
loop_
_entity.id
_entity.type
_entity.pdbx_description
1 polymer ?
#
loop_
_entity_poly.entity_id
_entity_poly.type
_entity_poly.pdbx_seq_one_letter_code
_entity_poly.pdbx_strand_id
1 'polypeptide(L)'
;MTEHFAYLFLGLGNGAVYAALGLALVMTFKSSGVVNFATGAVALYTTYTYGMLRQGELLNPIPGFPSSIELGGELGLVPAVAISLVIAAVLGAVLYLAIFRPMRSAPVVAKAVASIGLMLTIQALLALRLGTSSVPVAPIFEPGTISIGESQVPTDRIWLAVVIVALATVVALAYHFSRFGVATEAAAESEKGAFVTGLSPDRIAISNWALSSVIAGLGGILIAPIVPLSPIAYTMFIVPALAAALVGNFSSMALAVAAGLGIGILQSEGTHFQSLYDWVPDSGVSEAIPLILILVFLVVKGRPLPSRGAIVHQNLGRAPRPKRVLLPSIVVTGVALVAVCLTSGSYRGAIIATFIFAILGLSQVVITGFAGQVSLAQLTLAGAGAFGLSVVNTQLGIPFPFAPILAALMATVIGVVVGLPALRIRGLPFMVVTLALAVFLEAFWFRNPSFNGGIEGANFDAPEIFGVDLGIGAGENYPRISFGLMCLIIVVAAAVGVALLRRSRLGSAMLAVRANERAAAAAGINVSRTKLAAFAIGSFLAGISGTLLAYQQTLATAGSYSVFAGIAIFAVIYTAGITSVSGGLLAGVLAPGALLFVVLDRAFDSGDYYALVSGVLLIVTVMINPDGIAGRIQRAIAARRQPATAAPTGSEAAGPIDESDTAPRVPTSDVPLLAVTGVGVRYGAVAAVSDVSFEVFEGEIVGLIGPNGAGKTTLIDAVSGFAESVGTVTLGGHTLDGVSPHLRSRRGLGRTFQDVELYDDLSVKENVTVGARGDSVEAVLQRLGLRGVADVTVASLSQGQRQLVSVARVLAGNPSVAMLDEPAAGLDSTESRWLGARMRAVRDTGVTMLLVDHDMELVLSVCDRIIVLDLGKVIASGTPDDIRADQEVIRAYLGVPKGAGEPPPSIELTKPGVTS
;
A
#
# COMPACT_ATOMS: atom_id res chain seq x y z
N MET A 1 3.26 40.54 -16.04
CA MET A 1 3.49 39.43 -17.02
C MET A 1 4.97 39.05 -17.11
N THR A 2 5.89 40.01 -17.27
CA THR A 2 7.35 39.77 -17.34
C THR A 2 7.93 39.13 -16.07
N GLU A 3 7.47 39.51 -14.88
CA GLU A 3 7.93 38.92 -13.61
C GLU A 3 7.53 37.45 -13.46
N HIS A 4 6.32 37.07 -13.88
CA HIS A 4 5.91 35.65 -13.91
C HIS A 4 6.89 34.82 -14.76
N PHE A 5 7.28 35.31 -15.94
CA PHE A 5 8.29 34.62 -16.76
C PHE A 5 9.61 34.46 -16.00
N ALA A 6 10.10 35.49 -15.31
CA ALA A 6 11.32 35.38 -14.51
C ALA A 6 11.21 34.28 -13.44
N TYR A 7 10.10 34.20 -12.71
CA TYR A 7 9.86 33.14 -11.72
C TYR A 7 9.73 31.74 -12.33
N LEU A 8 9.12 31.61 -13.52
CA LEU A 8 9.09 30.32 -14.24
C LEU A 8 10.52 29.83 -14.56
N PHE A 9 11.42 30.72 -15.01
CA PHE A 9 12.83 30.37 -15.24
C PHE A 9 13.60 30.09 -13.93
N LEU A 10 13.29 30.80 -12.85
CA LEU A 10 13.86 30.52 -11.52
C LEU A 10 13.51 29.10 -11.03
N GLY A 11 12.33 28.60 -11.37
CA GLY A 11 11.87 27.25 -10.99
C GLY A 11 12.54 26.11 -11.77
N LEU A 12 13.16 26.39 -12.91
CA LEU A 12 13.84 25.38 -13.74
C LEU A 12 15.01 24.71 -13.00
N GLY A 13 15.73 25.45 -12.14
CA GLY A 13 16.85 24.90 -11.37
C GLY A 13 16.41 23.77 -10.43
N ASN A 14 15.43 24.05 -9.56
CA ASN A 14 14.85 23.04 -8.66
C ASN A 14 14.13 21.93 -9.46
N GLY A 15 13.41 22.31 -10.52
CA GLY A 15 12.71 21.38 -11.39
C GLY A 15 13.64 20.37 -12.07
N ALA A 16 14.85 20.79 -12.45
CA ALA A 16 15.87 19.92 -13.03
C ALA A 16 16.30 18.82 -12.04
N VAL A 17 16.43 19.14 -10.76
CA VAL A 17 16.75 18.15 -9.71
C VAL A 17 15.60 17.18 -9.51
N TYR A 18 14.37 17.68 -9.43
CA TYR A 18 13.19 16.82 -9.30
C TYR A 18 13.05 15.88 -10.49
N ALA A 19 13.36 16.36 -11.69
CA ALA A 19 13.39 15.56 -12.91
C ALA A 19 14.49 14.49 -12.88
N ALA A 20 15.71 14.85 -12.44
CA ALA A 20 16.83 13.91 -12.32
C ALA A 20 16.55 12.80 -11.29
N LEU A 21 16.09 13.18 -10.09
CA LEU A 21 15.71 12.24 -9.04
C LEU A 21 14.48 11.43 -9.43
N GLY A 22 13.49 12.04 -10.09
CA GLY A 22 12.31 11.35 -10.62
C GLY A 22 12.69 10.31 -11.67
N LEU A 23 13.61 10.63 -12.58
CA LEU A 23 14.17 9.69 -13.56
C LEU A 23 14.88 8.52 -12.88
N ALA A 24 15.76 8.80 -11.92
CA ALA A 24 16.44 7.79 -11.12
C ALA A 24 15.45 6.86 -10.38
N LEU A 25 14.42 7.43 -9.76
CA LEU A 25 13.34 6.67 -9.09
C LEU A 25 12.61 5.73 -10.05
N VAL A 26 12.23 6.22 -11.24
CA VAL A 26 11.56 5.40 -12.27
C VAL A 26 12.46 4.24 -12.70
N MET A 27 13.74 4.48 -12.94
CA MET A 27 14.70 3.44 -13.35
C MET A 27 14.91 2.37 -12.27
N THR A 28 15.08 2.80 -11.02
CA THR A 28 15.20 1.87 -9.89
C THR A 28 13.93 1.04 -9.73
N PHE A 29 12.76 1.66 -9.87
CA PHE A 29 11.48 0.96 -9.75
C PHE A 29 11.25 -0.05 -10.89
N LYS A 30 11.46 0.33 -12.15
CA LYS A 30 11.28 -0.58 -13.30
C LYS A 30 12.13 -1.85 -13.18
N SER A 31 13.34 -1.73 -12.64
CA SER A 31 14.27 -2.87 -12.57
C SER A 31 14.08 -3.80 -11.37
N SER A 32 13.55 -3.30 -10.25
CA SER A 32 13.54 -4.04 -8.98
C SER A 32 12.21 -4.02 -8.21
N GLY A 33 11.23 -3.23 -8.68
CA GLY A 33 9.98 -2.96 -7.99
C GLY A 33 10.15 -2.21 -6.66
N VAL A 34 11.33 -1.63 -6.41
CA VAL A 34 11.67 -0.88 -5.20
C VAL A 34 11.46 0.60 -5.44
N VAL A 35 10.73 1.27 -4.56
CA VAL A 35 10.80 2.73 -4.46
C VAL A 35 11.87 3.10 -3.47
N ASN A 36 12.94 3.69 -4.01
CA ASN A 36 14.14 3.99 -3.24
C ASN A 36 14.03 5.38 -2.59
N PHE A 37 13.51 5.45 -1.35
CA PHE A 37 13.47 6.69 -0.58
C PHE A 37 14.87 7.27 -0.30
N ALA A 38 15.92 6.44 -0.36
CA ALA A 38 17.30 6.88 -0.18
C ALA A 38 17.90 7.57 -1.42
N THR A 39 17.17 7.71 -2.54
CA THR A 39 17.73 8.31 -3.78
C THR A 39 18.32 9.71 -3.53
N GLY A 40 17.65 10.55 -2.73
CA GLY A 40 18.18 11.86 -2.34
C GLY A 40 19.40 11.78 -1.42
N ALA A 41 19.45 10.79 -0.51
CA ALA A 41 20.61 10.56 0.36
C ALA A 41 21.82 10.00 -0.41
N VAL A 42 21.61 9.15 -1.41
CA VAL A 42 22.64 8.67 -2.33
C VAL A 42 23.19 9.84 -3.16
N ALA A 43 22.31 10.69 -3.69
CA ALA A 43 22.70 11.92 -4.38
C ALA A 43 23.57 12.81 -3.48
N LEU A 44 23.15 12.99 -2.22
CA LEU A 44 23.88 13.77 -1.23
C LEU A 44 25.27 13.20 -0.92
N TYR A 45 25.38 11.88 -0.71
CA TYR A 45 26.67 11.22 -0.48
C TYR A 45 27.64 11.43 -1.65
N THR A 46 27.16 11.25 -2.89
CA THR A 46 27.94 11.53 -4.10
C THR A 46 28.35 12.99 -4.19
N THR A 47 27.47 13.91 -3.78
CA THR A 47 27.73 15.35 -3.86
C THR A 47 28.74 15.81 -2.81
N TYR A 48 28.68 15.28 -1.59
CA TYR A 48 29.74 15.50 -0.59
C TYR A 48 31.08 14.99 -1.08
N THR A 49 31.10 13.80 -1.69
CA THR A 49 32.32 13.26 -2.30
C THR A 49 32.87 14.22 -3.35
N TYR A 50 32.03 14.74 -4.24
CA TYR A 50 32.43 15.76 -5.22
C TYR A 50 32.98 17.04 -4.56
N GLY A 51 32.26 17.58 -3.58
CA GLY A 51 32.67 18.82 -2.88
C GLY A 51 34.03 18.68 -2.19
N MET A 52 34.28 17.53 -1.55
CA MET A 52 35.56 17.24 -0.90
C MET A 52 36.69 17.02 -1.92
N LEU A 53 36.41 16.33 -3.04
CA LEU A 53 37.42 16.14 -4.10
C LEU A 53 37.89 17.48 -4.68
N ARG A 54 36.98 18.45 -4.78
CA ARG A 54 37.28 19.83 -5.19
C ARG A 54 38.15 20.59 -4.17
N GLN A 55 38.21 20.12 -2.93
CA GLN A 55 39.08 20.63 -1.85
C GLN A 55 40.35 19.78 -1.67
N GLY A 56 40.57 18.77 -2.51
CA GLY A 56 41.73 17.88 -2.43
C GLY A 56 41.60 16.75 -1.40
N GLU A 57 40.38 16.42 -1.00
CA GLU A 57 40.07 15.38 -0.01
C GLU A 57 39.11 14.32 -0.58
N LEU A 58 39.28 13.07 -0.19
CA LEU A 58 38.33 11.99 -0.48
C LEU A 58 37.56 11.61 0.78
N LEU A 59 36.22 11.62 0.71
CA LEU A 59 35.34 11.21 1.82
C LEU A 59 35.62 9.77 2.24
N ASN A 60 35.95 9.56 3.51
CA ASN A 60 36.06 8.24 4.11
C ASN A 60 34.77 7.90 4.88
N PRO A 61 33.98 6.92 4.44
CA PRO A 61 32.71 6.59 5.08
C PRO A 61 32.85 5.76 6.36
N ILE A 62 34.04 5.29 6.76
CA ILE A 62 34.20 4.36 7.88
C ILE A 62 34.36 5.13 9.21
N PRO A 63 33.39 5.07 10.14
CA PRO A 63 33.53 5.71 11.45
C PRO A 63 34.74 5.16 12.23
N GLY A 64 35.42 6.02 13.00
CA GLY A 64 36.63 5.65 13.76
C GLY A 64 37.95 5.85 13.01
N PHE A 65 37.91 6.10 11.69
CA PHE A 65 39.06 6.55 10.89
C PHE A 65 38.96 8.06 10.58
N PRO A 66 40.02 8.74 10.09
CA PRO A 66 39.92 10.12 9.62
C PRO A 66 38.74 10.31 8.65
N SER A 67 38.00 11.42 8.78
CA SER A 67 36.78 11.75 7.99
C SER A 67 37.05 11.82 6.48
N SER A 68 38.29 12.18 6.12
CA SER A 68 38.77 12.25 4.75
C SER A 68 40.16 11.67 4.59
N ILE A 69 40.52 11.42 3.34
CA ILE A 69 41.86 11.04 2.89
C ILE A 69 42.38 12.18 2.02
N GLU A 70 43.49 12.80 2.41
CA GLU A 70 44.13 13.87 1.64
C GLU A 70 44.72 13.33 0.34
N LEU A 71 44.45 13.99 -0.79
CA LEU A 71 44.92 13.62 -2.13
C LEU A 71 46.13 14.43 -2.60
N GLY A 72 46.61 15.37 -1.77
CA GLY A 72 47.79 16.19 -2.06
C GLY A 72 47.55 17.36 -3.03
N GLY A 73 46.30 17.63 -3.44
CA GLY A 73 45.93 18.80 -4.25
C GLY A 73 44.46 18.80 -4.69
N GLU A 74 43.92 19.98 -5.00
CA GLU A 74 42.55 20.15 -5.48
C GLU A 74 42.33 19.50 -6.86
N LEU A 75 41.25 18.74 -7.03
CA LEU A 75 40.89 18.19 -8.32
C LEU A 75 40.09 19.20 -9.17
N GLY A 76 40.41 19.24 -10.46
CA GLY A 76 39.61 19.94 -11.46
C GLY A 76 38.17 19.41 -11.54
N LEU A 77 37.28 20.18 -12.19
CA LEU A 77 35.85 19.85 -12.31
C LEU A 77 35.62 18.43 -12.88
N VAL A 78 36.18 18.16 -14.05
CA VAL A 78 35.96 16.91 -14.80
C VAL A 78 36.41 15.67 -14.01
N PRO A 79 37.65 15.58 -13.48
CA PRO A 79 38.06 14.40 -12.73
C PRO A 79 37.28 14.24 -11.41
N ALA A 80 36.94 15.34 -10.72
CA ALA A 80 36.12 15.27 -9.51
C ALA A 80 34.72 14.71 -9.80
N VAL A 81 34.07 15.16 -10.88
CA VAL A 81 32.78 14.61 -11.33
C VAL A 81 32.92 13.13 -11.71
N ALA A 82 33.91 12.78 -12.55
CA ALA A 82 34.08 11.41 -13.02
C ALA A 82 34.27 10.41 -11.87
N ILE A 83 35.15 10.72 -10.90
CA ILE A 83 35.40 9.88 -9.73
C ILE A 83 34.12 9.77 -8.88
N SER A 84 33.42 10.89 -8.65
CA SER A 84 32.18 10.90 -7.87
C SER A 84 31.09 10.04 -8.51
N LEU A 85 30.94 10.08 -9.83
CA LEU A 85 29.97 9.24 -10.56
C LEU A 85 30.36 7.76 -10.56
N VAL A 86 31.64 7.42 -10.61
CA VAL A 86 32.09 6.03 -10.44
C VAL A 86 31.76 5.53 -9.04
N ILE A 87 32.02 6.34 -8.01
CA ILE A 87 31.65 6.02 -6.62
C ILE A 87 30.12 5.85 -6.49
N ALA A 88 29.33 6.70 -7.15
CA ALA A 88 27.88 6.58 -7.19
C ALA A 88 27.42 5.25 -7.83
N ALA A 89 28.04 4.85 -8.95
CA ALA A 89 27.73 3.59 -9.64
C ALA A 89 28.06 2.38 -8.75
N VAL A 90 29.24 2.38 -8.13
CA VAL A 90 29.69 1.32 -7.21
C VAL A 90 28.76 1.25 -6.00
N LEU A 91 28.45 2.39 -5.39
CA LEU A 91 27.54 2.48 -4.26
C LEU A 91 26.17 1.89 -4.63
N GLY A 92 25.59 2.31 -5.76
CA GLY A 92 24.30 1.77 -6.25
C GLY A 92 24.32 0.25 -6.42
N ALA A 93 25.37 -0.30 -7.02
CA ALA A 93 25.53 -1.74 -7.19
C ALA A 93 25.66 -2.48 -5.86
N VAL A 94 26.48 -1.96 -4.93
CA VAL A 94 26.68 -2.53 -3.59
C VAL A 94 25.37 -2.52 -2.79
N LEU A 95 24.64 -1.41 -2.81
CA LEU A 95 23.36 -1.28 -2.12
C LEU A 95 22.32 -2.29 -2.63
N TYR A 96 22.25 -2.50 -3.95
CA TYR A 96 21.38 -3.54 -4.51
C TYR A 96 21.81 -4.93 -4.05
N LEU A 97 23.10 -5.26 -4.20
CA LEU A 97 23.63 -6.60 -3.87
C LEU A 97 23.48 -6.94 -2.38
N ALA A 98 23.74 -5.98 -1.50
CA ALA A 98 23.74 -6.18 -0.06
C ALA A 98 22.34 -6.16 0.56
N ILE A 99 21.45 -5.28 0.08
CA ILE A 99 20.15 -5.03 0.73
C ILE A 99 18.99 -5.57 -0.10
N PHE A 100 18.88 -5.16 -1.36
CA PHE A 100 17.65 -5.38 -2.14
C PHE A 100 17.60 -6.72 -2.86
N ARG A 101 18.75 -7.32 -3.20
CA ARG A 101 18.82 -8.66 -3.77
C ARG A 101 18.32 -9.73 -2.77
N PRO A 102 18.76 -9.76 -1.50
CA PRO A 102 18.17 -10.66 -0.50
C PRO A 102 16.67 -10.44 -0.28
N MET A 103 16.20 -9.20 -0.46
CA MET A 103 14.81 -8.81 -0.27
C MET A 103 13.94 -8.92 -1.54
N ARG A 104 14.41 -9.57 -2.61
CA ARG A 104 13.70 -9.58 -3.90
C ARG A 104 12.28 -10.13 -3.80
N SER A 105 12.07 -11.17 -2.97
CA SER A 105 10.77 -11.78 -2.68
C SER A 105 9.99 -11.10 -1.55
N ALA A 106 10.57 -10.09 -0.88
CA ALA A 106 9.92 -9.40 0.22
C ALA A 106 8.77 -8.49 -0.28
N PRO A 107 7.77 -8.20 0.57
CA PRO A 107 6.69 -7.28 0.23
C PRO A 107 7.21 -5.90 -0.19
N VAL A 108 6.49 -5.20 -1.09
CA VAL A 108 6.85 -3.84 -1.54
C VAL A 108 7.04 -2.88 -0.37
N VAL A 109 6.22 -3.02 0.67
CA VAL A 109 6.31 -2.20 1.89
C VAL A 109 7.61 -2.47 2.66
N ALA A 110 8.03 -3.73 2.75
CA ALA A 110 9.31 -4.11 3.37
C ALA A 110 10.49 -3.47 2.61
N LYS A 111 10.48 -3.56 1.28
CA LYS A 111 11.49 -2.92 0.42
C LYS A 111 11.53 -1.40 0.61
N ALA A 112 10.36 -0.76 0.70
CA ALA A 112 10.27 0.67 0.98
C ALA A 112 10.86 1.03 2.36
N VAL A 113 10.54 0.27 3.41
CA VAL A 113 11.10 0.46 4.76
C VAL A 113 12.61 0.25 4.78
N ALA A 114 13.13 -0.73 4.07
CA ALA A 114 14.59 -0.91 3.94
C ALA A 114 15.26 0.29 3.24
N SER A 115 14.63 0.86 2.21
CA SER A 115 15.14 2.08 1.58
C SER A 115 15.06 3.31 2.49
N ILE A 116 14.06 3.39 3.37
CA ILE A 116 13.97 4.41 4.42
C ILE A 116 15.10 4.22 5.43
N GLY A 117 15.35 2.98 5.89
CA GLY A 117 16.48 2.68 6.77
C GLY A 117 17.81 3.03 6.14
N LEU A 118 17.97 2.81 4.83
CA LEU A 118 19.13 3.23 4.06
C LEU A 118 19.29 4.74 4.00
N MET A 119 18.20 5.48 3.78
CA MET A 119 18.20 6.95 3.83
C MET A 119 18.70 7.44 5.19
N LEU A 120 18.11 6.95 6.28
CA LEU A 120 18.49 7.32 7.65
C LEU A 120 19.95 6.95 7.96
N THR A 121 20.42 5.80 7.47
CA THR A 121 21.80 5.35 7.63
C THR A 121 22.79 6.29 6.95
N ILE A 122 22.53 6.67 5.69
CA ILE A 122 23.42 7.58 4.95
C ILE A 122 23.41 8.98 5.59
N GLN A 123 22.25 9.48 6.02
CA GLN A 123 22.14 10.79 6.69
C GLN A 123 22.89 10.81 8.02
N ALA A 124 22.66 9.81 8.86
CA ALA A 124 23.34 9.68 10.15
C ALA A 124 24.86 9.51 9.96
N LEU A 125 25.27 8.76 8.93
CA LEU A 125 26.68 8.61 8.60
C LEU A 125 27.31 9.96 8.21
N LEU A 126 26.70 10.71 7.30
CA LEU A 126 27.23 12.00 6.88
C LEU A 126 27.27 13.01 8.04
N ALA A 127 26.21 13.06 8.86
CA ALA A 127 26.17 13.91 10.05
C ALA A 127 27.28 13.57 11.05
N LEU A 128 27.53 12.27 11.28
CA LEU A 128 28.61 11.80 12.16
C LEU A 128 30.01 12.13 11.61
N ARG A 129 30.19 12.07 10.27
CA ARG A 129 31.50 12.22 9.63
C ARG A 129 31.88 13.66 9.32
N LEU A 130 30.90 14.48 8.95
CA LEU A 130 31.11 15.84 8.42
C LEU A 130 30.42 16.92 9.27
N GLY A 131 29.69 16.52 10.31
CA GLY A 131 28.87 17.43 11.10
C GLY A 131 27.56 17.82 10.39
N THR A 132 26.87 18.79 10.96
CA THR A 132 25.58 19.29 10.49
C THR A 132 25.66 20.68 9.86
N SER A 133 26.87 21.26 9.80
CA SER A 133 27.11 22.57 9.17
C SER A 133 26.89 22.51 7.67
N SER A 134 26.48 23.65 7.10
CA SER A 134 26.31 23.78 5.66
C SER A 134 27.66 24.00 4.99
N VAL A 135 27.99 23.16 4.01
CA VAL A 135 29.23 23.27 3.22
C VAL A 135 28.89 23.84 1.84
N PRO A 136 29.38 25.05 1.49
CA PRO A 136 29.17 25.61 0.16
C PRO A 136 30.03 24.88 -0.88
N VAL A 137 29.55 24.85 -2.12
CA VAL A 137 30.25 24.22 -3.25
C VAL A 137 30.47 25.26 -4.33
N ALA A 138 31.67 25.26 -4.93
CA ALA A 138 32.03 26.21 -5.97
C ALA A 138 31.11 26.08 -7.21
N PRO A 139 30.81 27.18 -7.92
CA PRO A 139 30.02 27.16 -9.14
C PRO A 139 30.59 26.21 -10.21
N ILE A 140 29.70 25.49 -10.88
CA ILE A 140 30.03 24.59 -12.00
C ILE A 140 30.00 25.34 -13.33
N PHE A 141 29.00 26.19 -13.50
CA PHE A 141 28.84 27.06 -14.66
C PHE A 141 29.39 28.46 -14.35
N GLU A 142 29.83 29.17 -15.39
CA GLU A 142 30.22 30.57 -15.24
C GLU A 142 29.02 31.39 -14.72
N PRO A 143 29.18 32.13 -13.61
CA PRO A 143 28.12 32.97 -13.09
C PRO A 143 27.71 34.03 -14.12
N GLY A 144 26.45 34.01 -14.52
CA GLY A 144 25.87 35.02 -15.42
C GLY A 144 24.40 35.26 -15.07
N THR A 145 23.87 36.37 -15.57
CA THR A 145 22.44 36.70 -15.44
C THR A 145 21.87 37.09 -16.80
N ILE A 146 20.60 36.77 -17.01
CA ILE A 146 19.79 37.27 -18.14
C ILE A 146 18.71 38.17 -17.54
N SER A 147 18.51 39.34 -18.13
CA SER A 147 17.41 40.23 -17.77
C SER A 147 16.11 39.79 -18.44
N ILE A 148 15.08 39.56 -17.64
CA ILE A 148 13.72 39.28 -18.10
C ILE A 148 12.81 40.37 -17.50
N GLY A 149 12.59 41.44 -18.27
CA GLY A 149 12.01 42.67 -17.72
C GLY A 149 12.98 43.34 -16.74
N GLU A 150 12.50 43.65 -15.52
CA GLU A 150 13.31 44.25 -14.45
C GLU A 150 14.02 43.18 -13.58
N SER A 151 13.59 41.92 -13.66
CA SER A 151 14.16 40.83 -12.88
C SER A 151 15.43 40.28 -13.53
N GLN A 152 16.49 40.07 -12.74
CA GLN A 152 17.68 39.34 -13.17
C GLN A 152 17.58 37.86 -12.80
N VAL A 153 17.65 36.98 -13.80
CA VAL A 153 17.60 35.53 -13.60
C VAL A 153 18.98 34.94 -13.80
N PRO A 154 19.52 34.18 -12.81
CA PRO A 154 20.76 33.45 -12.95
C PRO A 154 20.72 32.44 -14.11
N THR A 155 21.76 32.43 -14.95
CA THR A 155 21.85 31.55 -16.13
C THR A 155 22.13 30.09 -15.79
N ASP A 156 22.73 29.83 -14.64
CA ASP A 156 23.02 28.48 -14.12
C ASP A 156 21.77 27.60 -14.06
N ARG A 157 20.62 28.14 -13.64
CA ARG A 157 19.32 27.43 -13.58
C ARG A 157 18.86 26.91 -14.94
N ILE A 158 19.12 27.66 -16.00
CA ILE A 158 18.78 27.28 -17.38
C ILE A 158 19.72 26.17 -17.85
N TRP A 159 21.02 26.34 -17.64
CA TRP A 159 22.02 25.32 -17.98
C TRP A 159 21.77 24.00 -17.25
N LEU A 160 21.38 24.05 -15.98
CA LEU A 160 20.96 22.88 -15.20
C LEU A 160 19.80 22.13 -15.86
N ALA A 161 18.74 22.84 -16.24
CA ALA A 161 17.60 22.23 -16.93
C ALA A 161 18.00 21.65 -18.29
N VAL A 162 18.81 22.35 -19.08
CA VAL A 162 19.32 21.86 -20.37
C VAL A 162 20.10 20.57 -20.21
N VAL A 163 21.03 20.52 -19.24
CA VAL A 163 21.85 19.33 -18.97
C VAL A 163 20.98 18.14 -18.54
N ILE A 164 19.99 18.35 -17.67
CA ILE A 164 19.10 17.27 -17.24
C ILE A 164 18.17 16.78 -18.36
N VAL A 165 17.64 17.67 -19.19
CA VAL A 165 16.82 17.28 -20.36
C VAL A 165 17.67 16.51 -21.37
N ALA A 166 18.90 16.96 -21.63
CA ALA A 166 19.83 16.24 -22.51
C ALA A 166 20.15 14.85 -21.94
N LEU A 167 20.47 14.75 -20.65
CA LEU A 167 20.71 13.48 -19.96
C LEU A 167 19.50 12.55 -20.04
N ALA A 168 18.30 13.06 -19.75
CA ALA A 168 17.05 12.31 -19.83
C ALA A 168 16.79 11.80 -21.24
N THR A 169 17.08 12.61 -22.26
CA THR A 169 16.95 12.23 -23.67
C THR A 169 17.94 11.12 -24.02
N VAL A 170 19.20 11.24 -23.62
CA VAL A 170 20.22 10.21 -23.83
C VAL A 170 19.81 8.89 -23.15
N VAL A 171 19.34 8.94 -21.90
CA VAL A 171 18.86 7.76 -21.17
C VAL A 171 17.64 7.16 -21.87
N ALA A 172 16.66 7.98 -22.27
CA ALA A 172 15.47 7.49 -22.98
C ALA A 172 15.82 6.81 -24.31
N LEU A 173 16.71 7.42 -25.11
CA LEU A 173 17.21 6.83 -26.35
C LEU A 173 17.96 5.53 -26.08
N ALA A 174 18.82 5.50 -25.06
CA ALA A 174 19.52 4.28 -24.67
C ALA A 174 18.55 3.17 -24.27
N TYR A 175 17.47 3.46 -23.54
CA TYR A 175 16.48 2.46 -23.17
C TYR A 175 15.63 2.00 -24.36
N HIS A 176 15.34 2.90 -25.30
CA HIS A 176 14.54 2.55 -26.46
C HIS A 176 15.33 1.72 -27.48
N PHE A 177 16.60 2.05 -27.71
CA PHE A 177 17.40 1.46 -28.79
C PHE A 177 18.39 0.38 -28.33
N SER A 178 18.61 0.18 -27.03
CA SER A 178 19.53 -0.85 -26.54
C SER A 178 18.80 -2.14 -26.13
N ARG A 179 19.49 -3.28 -26.30
CA ARG A 179 19.06 -4.57 -25.74
C ARG A 179 18.89 -4.51 -24.22
N PHE A 180 19.68 -3.70 -23.53
CA PHE A 180 19.59 -3.49 -22.08
C PHE A 180 18.26 -2.85 -21.69
N GLY A 181 17.81 -1.85 -22.45
CA GLY A 181 16.53 -1.19 -22.21
C GLY A 181 15.34 -2.10 -22.45
N VAL A 182 15.32 -2.83 -23.57
CA VAL A 182 14.28 -3.84 -23.86
C VAL A 182 14.26 -4.94 -22.80
N ALA A 183 15.43 -5.42 -22.35
CA ALA A 183 15.52 -6.39 -21.27
C ALA A 183 15.01 -5.83 -19.93
N THR A 184 15.25 -4.55 -19.65
CA THR A 184 14.72 -3.87 -18.46
C THR A 184 13.19 -3.76 -18.54
N GLU A 185 12.64 -3.43 -19.71
CA GLU A 185 11.18 -3.37 -19.91
C GLU A 185 10.53 -4.75 -19.71
N ALA A 186 11.10 -5.78 -20.32
CA ALA A 186 10.61 -7.16 -20.17
C ALA A 186 10.65 -7.64 -18.71
N ALA A 187 11.72 -7.31 -17.98
CA ALA A 187 11.83 -7.63 -16.55
C ALA A 187 10.86 -6.83 -15.69
N ALA A 188 10.54 -5.58 -16.07
CA ALA A 188 9.58 -4.72 -15.38
C ALA A 188 8.13 -5.23 -15.53
N GLU A 189 7.78 -5.74 -16.72
CA GLU A 189 6.45 -6.30 -16.99
C GLU A 189 6.27 -7.69 -16.34
N SER A 190 7.26 -8.57 -16.49
CA SER A 190 7.21 -9.91 -15.91
C SER A 190 8.60 -10.43 -15.61
N GLU A 191 8.99 -10.36 -14.34
CA GLU A 191 10.28 -10.88 -13.86
C GLU A 191 10.43 -12.38 -14.16
N LYS A 192 9.34 -13.16 -13.96
CA LYS A 192 9.30 -14.59 -14.30
C LYS A 192 9.41 -14.80 -15.81
N GLY A 193 8.73 -13.97 -16.60
CA GLY A 193 8.82 -13.97 -18.07
C GLY A 193 10.24 -13.72 -18.56
N ALA A 194 10.90 -12.68 -18.05
CA ALA A 194 12.28 -12.37 -18.36
C ALA A 194 13.21 -13.54 -18.00
N PHE A 195 13.04 -14.15 -16.82
CA PHE A 195 13.85 -15.29 -16.39
C PHE A 195 13.73 -16.50 -17.33
N VAL A 196 12.52 -16.87 -17.76
CA VAL A 196 12.33 -18.02 -18.67
C VAL A 196 12.83 -17.74 -20.10
N THR A 197 12.92 -16.47 -20.50
CA THR A 197 13.55 -16.07 -21.77
C THR A 197 15.09 -16.02 -21.74
N GLY A 198 15.71 -16.40 -20.62
CA GLY A 198 17.17 -16.44 -20.45
C GLY A 198 17.80 -15.12 -20.03
N LEU A 199 17.00 -14.08 -19.73
CA LEU A 199 17.49 -12.85 -19.13
C LEU A 199 17.76 -13.07 -17.64
N SER A 200 18.78 -12.41 -17.10
CA SER A 200 19.06 -12.42 -15.66
C SER A 200 18.49 -11.16 -15.01
N PRO A 201 17.39 -11.25 -14.22
CA PRO A 201 16.83 -10.10 -13.52
C PRO A 201 17.85 -9.42 -12.60
N ASP A 202 18.73 -10.20 -11.97
CA ASP A 202 19.76 -9.68 -11.07
C ASP A 202 20.79 -8.80 -11.79
N ARG A 203 21.27 -9.22 -12.97
CA ARG A 203 22.22 -8.40 -13.75
C ARG A 203 21.57 -7.10 -14.23
N ILE A 204 20.33 -7.20 -14.71
CA ILE A 204 19.55 -6.03 -15.14
C ILE A 204 19.36 -5.07 -13.97
N ALA A 205 19.00 -5.55 -12.80
CA ALA A 205 18.81 -4.73 -11.61
C ALA A 205 20.11 -4.08 -11.12
N ILE A 206 21.24 -4.80 -11.05
CA ILE A 206 22.54 -4.21 -10.65
C ILE A 206 22.91 -3.03 -11.55
N SER A 207 22.82 -3.21 -12.87
CA SER A 207 23.15 -2.14 -13.84
C SER A 207 22.18 -0.96 -13.73
N ASN A 208 20.88 -1.21 -13.56
CA ASN A 208 19.89 -0.15 -13.36
C ASN A 208 20.12 0.63 -12.06
N TRP A 209 20.45 -0.05 -10.96
CA TRP A 209 20.74 0.60 -9.67
C TRP A 209 22.01 1.44 -9.71
N ALA A 210 23.06 0.96 -10.38
CA ALA A 210 24.27 1.72 -10.62
C ALA A 210 23.98 2.98 -11.46
N LEU A 211 23.29 2.83 -12.60
CA LEU A 211 22.96 3.95 -13.49
C LEU A 211 22.02 4.97 -12.82
N SER A 212 21.02 4.50 -12.07
CA SER A 212 20.14 5.36 -11.29
C SER A 212 20.91 6.18 -10.25
N SER A 213 21.88 5.56 -9.57
CA SER A 213 22.70 6.25 -8.57
C SER A 213 23.61 7.29 -9.21
N VAL A 214 24.13 7.01 -10.42
CA VAL A 214 24.87 7.99 -11.24
C VAL A 214 24.00 9.19 -11.61
N ILE A 215 22.76 8.96 -12.07
CA ILE A 215 21.84 10.04 -12.44
C ILE A 215 21.45 10.88 -11.22
N ALA A 216 21.13 10.23 -10.09
CA ALA A 216 20.84 10.92 -8.85
C ALA A 216 22.04 11.73 -8.35
N GLY A 217 23.24 11.14 -8.36
CA GLY A 217 24.50 11.79 -8.01
C GLY A 217 24.83 12.97 -8.90
N LEU A 218 24.66 12.85 -10.22
CA LEU A 218 24.85 13.94 -11.17
C LEU A 218 23.85 15.09 -10.91
N GLY A 219 22.58 14.79 -10.68
CA GLY A 219 21.58 15.78 -10.30
C GLY A 219 21.95 16.51 -9.00
N GLY A 220 22.49 15.78 -8.02
CA GLY A 220 23.00 16.33 -6.76
C GLY A 220 24.22 17.24 -6.92
N ILE A 221 25.20 16.84 -7.73
CA ILE A 221 26.39 17.65 -8.06
C ILE A 221 25.96 18.96 -8.72
N LEU A 222 25.05 18.85 -9.68
CA LEU A 222 24.57 19.98 -10.47
C LEU A 222 23.87 21.05 -9.60
N ILE A 223 23.10 20.67 -8.57
CA ILE A 223 22.42 21.64 -7.68
C ILE A 223 23.30 22.16 -6.52
N ALA A 224 24.44 21.53 -6.26
CA ALA A 224 25.30 21.86 -5.12
C ALA A 224 25.73 23.34 -5.02
N PRO A 225 25.95 24.07 -6.12
CA PRO A 225 26.23 25.50 -6.05
C PRO A 225 25.05 26.36 -5.57
N ILE A 226 23.81 25.88 -5.76
CA ILE A 226 22.58 26.60 -5.41
C ILE A 226 22.12 26.21 -4.01
N VAL A 227 22.23 24.93 -3.66
CA VAL A 227 21.74 24.37 -2.39
C VAL A 227 22.96 23.86 -1.62
N PRO A 228 23.37 24.54 -0.53
CA PRO A 228 24.50 24.12 0.28
C PRO A 228 24.34 22.70 0.81
N LEU A 229 25.46 22.00 0.96
CA LEU A 229 25.46 20.62 1.43
C LEU A 229 25.20 20.59 2.93
N SER A 230 24.11 19.94 3.31
CA SER A 230 23.83 19.53 4.68
C SER A 230 23.26 18.11 4.68
N PRO A 231 23.39 17.33 5.78
CA PRO A 231 22.91 15.95 5.85
C PRO A 231 21.40 15.76 5.55
N ILE A 232 20.61 16.84 5.53
CA ILE A 232 19.14 16.77 5.40
C ILE A 232 18.64 17.42 4.10
N ALA A 233 19.30 18.46 3.57
CA ALA A 233 18.76 19.29 2.48
C ALA A 233 18.27 18.49 1.26
N TYR A 234 19.08 17.54 0.76
CA TYR A 234 18.77 16.83 -0.49
C TYR A 234 17.68 15.77 -0.33
N THR A 235 17.46 15.30 0.91
CA THR A 235 16.39 14.33 1.18
C THR A 235 15.01 14.95 1.06
N MET A 236 14.88 16.27 1.21
CA MET A 236 13.61 17.00 1.00
C MET A 236 13.14 16.92 -0.45
N PHE A 237 14.07 16.79 -1.42
CA PHE A 237 13.74 16.69 -2.84
C PHE A 237 13.08 15.36 -3.22
N ILE A 238 13.07 14.36 -2.33
CA ILE A 238 12.45 13.06 -2.59
C ILE A 238 10.94 13.18 -2.86
N VAL A 239 10.26 14.12 -2.19
CA VAL A 239 8.79 14.25 -2.26
C VAL A 239 8.32 14.75 -3.64
N PRO A 240 8.80 15.90 -4.15
CA PRO A 240 8.47 16.32 -5.51
C PRO A 240 8.99 15.32 -6.57
N ALA A 241 10.13 14.66 -6.34
CA ALA A 241 10.63 13.62 -7.24
C ALA A 241 9.70 12.38 -7.29
N LEU A 242 9.15 11.94 -6.15
CA LEU A 242 8.15 10.87 -6.08
C LEU A 242 6.83 11.26 -6.74
N ALA A 243 6.41 12.52 -6.59
CA ALA A 243 5.24 13.06 -7.29
C ALA A 243 5.46 12.98 -8.82
N ALA A 244 6.62 13.42 -9.30
CA ALA A 244 7.00 13.33 -10.71
C ALA A 244 7.03 11.88 -11.21
N ALA A 245 7.66 10.97 -10.47
CA ALA A 245 7.71 9.54 -10.80
C ALA A 245 6.31 8.90 -10.84
N LEU A 246 5.43 9.28 -9.92
CA LEU A 246 4.05 8.78 -9.86
C LEU A 246 3.23 9.24 -11.08
N VAL A 247 3.42 10.47 -11.56
CA VAL A 247 2.77 10.98 -12.79
C VAL A 247 3.23 10.21 -14.01
N GLY A 248 4.51 9.85 -14.05
CA GLY A 248 5.07 8.89 -14.99
C GLY A 248 4.57 7.45 -14.79
N ASN A 249 3.69 7.19 -13.81
CA ASN A 249 3.19 5.87 -13.39
C ASN A 249 4.32 4.88 -13.07
N PHE A 250 5.48 5.39 -12.65
CA PHE A 250 6.72 4.63 -12.49
C PHE A 250 7.14 3.82 -13.74
N SER A 251 6.65 4.17 -14.92
CA SER A 251 6.96 3.49 -16.18
C SER A 251 7.49 4.44 -17.26
N SER A 252 6.94 5.65 -17.36
CA SER A 252 7.35 6.65 -18.35
C SER A 252 8.39 7.61 -17.79
N MET A 253 9.63 7.49 -18.28
CA MET A 253 10.75 8.36 -17.93
C MET A 253 10.54 9.80 -18.42
N ALA A 254 10.06 9.97 -19.66
CA ALA A 254 9.84 11.28 -20.25
C ALA A 254 8.76 12.07 -19.49
N LEU A 255 7.66 11.41 -19.11
CA LEU A 255 6.60 12.05 -18.31
C LEU A 255 7.09 12.39 -16.90
N ALA A 256 7.92 11.56 -16.29
CA ALA A 256 8.51 11.87 -14.98
C ALA A 256 9.45 13.08 -15.05
N VAL A 257 10.28 13.19 -16.08
CA VAL A 257 11.17 14.35 -16.29
C VAL A 257 10.36 15.63 -16.54
N ALA A 258 9.36 15.57 -17.42
CA ALA A 258 8.47 16.70 -17.70
C ALA A 258 7.69 17.13 -16.43
N ALA A 259 7.19 16.17 -15.65
CA ALA A 259 6.50 16.45 -14.39
C ALA A 259 7.45 17.06 -13.35
N GLY A 260 8.69 16.58 -13.23
CA GLY A 260 9.69 17.14 -12.31
C GLY A 260 10.03 18.59 -12.63
N LEU A 261 10.26 18.90 -13.91
CA LEU A 261 10.46 20.28 -14.38
C LEU A 261 9.22 21.13 -14.11
N GLY A 262 8.04 20.64 -14.46
CA GLY A 262 6.76 21.32 -14.25
C GLY A 262 6.51 21.63 -12.77
N ILE A 263 6.81 20.70 -11.86
CA ILE A 263 6.69 20.91 -10.41
C ILE A 263 7.59 22.07 -9.96
N GLY A 264 8.87 22.09 -10.37
CA GLY A 264 9.80 23.16 -9.97
C GLY A 264 9.39 24.53 -10.51
N ILE A 265 8.95 24.58 -11.77
CA ILE A 265 8.41 25.80 -12.41
C ILE A 265 7.20 26.32 -11.63
N LEU A 266 6.23 25.44 -11.36
CA LEU A 266 5.01 25.80 -10.64
C LEU A 266 5.29 26.20 -9.18
N GLN A 267 6.25 25.57 -8.50
CA GLN A 267 6.65 25.96 -7.14
C GLN A 267 7.23 27.38 -7.07
N SER A 268 8.08 27.72 -8.03
CA SER A 268 8.62 29.08 -8.12
C SER A 268 7.52 30.10 -8.39
N GLU A 269 6.59 29.80 -9.30
CA GLU A 269 5.43 30.64 -9.58
C GLU A 269 4.47 30.74 -8.38
N GLY A 270 4.27 29.64 -7.64
CA GLY A 270 3.48 29.64 -6.42
C GLY A 270 4.07 30.54 -5.34
N THR A 271 5.40 30.57 -5.23
CA THR A 271 6.12 31.47 -4.32
C THR A 271 5.93 32.94 -4.73
N HIS A 272 5.96 33.23 -6.03
CA HIS A 272 5.67 34.56 -6.55
C HIS A 272 4.22 34.97 -6.28
N PHE A 273 3.26 34.10 -6.57
CA PHE A 273 1.85 34.32 -6.28
C PHE A 273 1.62 34.65 -4.79
N GLN A 274 2.30 33.94 -3.90
CA GLN A 274 2.25 34.20 -2.47
C GLN A 274 2.76 35.60 -2.10
N SER A 275 3.80 36.10 -2.78
CA SER A 275 4.34 37.45 -2.53
C SER A 275 3.43 38.58 -3.03
N LEU A 276 2.47 38.28 -3.91
CA LEU A 276 1.56 39.27 -4.50
C LEU A 276 0.26 39.46 -3.71
N TYR A 277 -0.13 38.49 -2.87
CA TYR A 277 -1.46 38.44 -2.28
C TYR A 277 -1.41 38.13 -0.78
N ASP A 278 -1.70 39.13 0.04
CA ASP A 278 -1.70 39.03 1.50
C ASP A 278 -2.70 38.01 2.08
N TRP A 279 -3.73 37.61 1.32
CA TRP A 279 -4.69 36.59 1.75
C TRP A 279 -4.15 35.15 1.61
N VAL A 280 -3.04 34.97 0.87
CA VAL A 280 -2.40 33.67 0.68
C VAL A 280 -1.45 33.42 1.86
N PRO A 281 -1.47 32.22 2.46
CA PRO A 281 -0.61 31.93 3.61
C PRO A 281 0.89 32.06 3.32
N ASP A 282 1.65 32.51 4.33
CA ASP A 282 3.11 32.73 4.26
C ASP A 282 3.96 31.48 3.97
N SER A 283 3.38 30.28 4.03
CA SER A 283 4.06 29.03 3.72
C SER A 283 3.10 27.94 3.27
N GLY A 284 3.62 26.95 2.55
CA GLY A 284 2.87 25.76 2.14
C GLY A 284 2.34 25.77 0.70
N VAL A 285 2.36 26.91 0.00
CA VAL A 285 1.89 27.00 -1.39
C VAL A 285 2.73 26.12 -2.32
N SER A 286 4.05 26.19 -2.19
CA SER A 286 4.99 25.38 -2.96
C SER A 286 4.81 23.88 -2.69
N GLU A 287 4.54 23.49 -1.45
CA GLU A 287 4.32 22.10 -1.05
C GLU A 287 2.94 21.57 -1.50
N ALA A 288 1.95 22.45 -1.68
CA ALA A 288 0.64 22.08 -2.20
C ALA A 288 0.70 21.58 -3.64
N ILE A 289 1.67 22.06 -4.44
CA ILE A 289 1.75 21.77 -5.88
C ILE A 289 1.99 20.28 -6.16
N PRO A 290 3.02 19.62 -5.61
CA PRO A 290 3.17 18.17 -5.74
C PRO A 290 1.92 17.40 -5.28
N LEU A 291 1.29 17.81 -4.17
CA LEU A 291 0.10 17.16 -3.63
C LEU A 291 -1.08 17.27 -4.60
N ILE A 292 -1.41 18.48 -5.07
CA ILE A 292 -2.50 18.73 -6.02
C ILE A 292 -2.25 17.94 -7.31
N LEU A 293 -1.02 17.97 -7.82
CA LEU A 293 -0.66 17.28 -9.05
C LEU A 293 -0.83 15.77 -8.91
N ILE A 294 -0.42 15.19 -7.78
CA ILE A 294 -0.68 13.79 -7.44
C ILE A 294 -2.19 13.53 -7.40
N LEU A 295 -2.98 14.34 -6.68
CA LEU A 295 -4.43 14.14 -6.55
C LEU A 295 -5.13 14.20 -7.91
N VAL A 296 -4.80 15.18 -8.75
CA VAL A 296 -5.33 15.31 -10.11
C VAL A 296 -4.98 14.08 -10.95
N PHE A 297 -3.72 13.65 -10.92
CA PHE A 297 -3.29 12.45 -11.64
C PHE A 297 -4.09 11.21 -11.22
N LEU A 298 -4.33 11.04 -9.92
CA LEU A 298 -5.08 9.90 -9.39
C LEU A 298 -6.57 9.97 -9.71
N VAL A 299 -7.16 11.18 -9.80
CA VAL A 299 -8.54 11.35 -10.25
C VAL A 299 -8.69 10.98 -11.72
N VAL A 300 -7.74 11.37 -12.57
CA VAL A 300 -7.79 11.15 -14.03
C VAL A 300 -7.44 9.71 -14.41
N LYS A 301 -6.42 9.10 -13.76
CA LYS A 301 -5.86 7.81 -14.16
C LYS A 301 -6.11 6.67 -13.16
N GLY A 302 -6.71 6.96 -12.00
CA GLY A 302 -6.99 5.95 -10.96
C GLY A 302 -8.04 4.95 -11.43
N ARG A 303 -7.59 3.78 -11.88
CA ARG A 303 -8.49 2.66 -12.21
C ARG A 303 -9.06 2.07 -10.91
N PRO A 304 -10.39 1.94 -10.77
CA PRO A 304 -11.04 1.64 -9.49
C PRO A 304 -10.84 0.22 -8.95
N LEU A 305 -10.28 -0.72 -9.72
CA LEU A 305 -10.01 -2.09 -9.27
C LEU A 305 -8.76 -2.66 -9.99
N PRO A 306 -7.99 -3.57 -9.35
CA PRO A 306 -6.91 -4.29 -10.03
C PRO A 306 -7.42 -4.98 -11.30
N SER A 307 -6.67 -4.89 -12.40
CA SER A 307 -6.99 -5.58 -13.64
C SER A 307 -6.88 -7.10 -13.47
N ARG A 308 -7.65 -7.86 -14.27
CA ARG A 308 -7.53 -9.33 -14.37
C ARG A 308 -6.06 -9.75 -14.45
N GLY A 309 -5.69 -10.76 -13.65
CA GLY A 309 -4.34 -11.34 -13.64
C GLY A 309 -3.27 -10.59 -12.83
N ALA A 310 -3.61 -9.46 -12.18
CA ALA A 310 -2.69 -8.81 -11.26
C ALA A 310 -2.58 -9.63 -9.96
N ILE A 311 -1.61 -10.55 -9.90
CA ILE A 311 -1.26 -11.31 -8.69
C ILE A 311 -0.64 -10.35 -7.68
N VAL A 312 -1.46 -9.55 -7.00
CA VAL A 312 -1.00 -8.65 -5.92
C VAL A 312 -1.08 -9.42 -4.60
N HIS A 313 -0.18 -10.37 -4.40
CA HIS A 313 0.04 -10.95 -3.08
C HIS A 313 0.85 -9.97 -2.22
N GLN A 314 0.17 -9.13 -1.44
CA GLN A 314 0.80 -8.35 -0.37
C GLN A 314 0.61 -9.06 0.97
N ASN A 315 1.54 -9.93 1.32
CA ASN A 315 1.56 -10.54 2.65
C ASN A 315 2.36 -9.64 3.60
N LEU A 316 1.68 -8.73 4.33
CA LEU A 316 2.27 -7.96 5.44
C LEU A 316 2.45 -8.83 6.71
N GLY A 317 2.19 -10.14 6.63
CA GLY A 317 2.26 -11.08 7.74
C GLY A 317 0.95 -11.18 8.53
N ARG A 318 0.83 -12.23 9.35
CA ARG A 318 -0.41 -12.57 10.06
C ARG A 318 -0.84 -11.47 11.04
N ALA A 319 -2.14 -11.20 11.11
CA ALA A 319 -2.75 -10.30 12.11
C ALA A 319 -3.48 -11.15 13.17
N PRO A 320 -2.80 -11.59 14.24
CA PRO A 320 -3.33 -12.57 15.19
C PRO A 320 -4.60 -12.07 15.89
N ARG A 321 -5.57 -12.96 16.09
CA ARG A 321 -6.77 -12.66 16.86
C ARG A 321 -6.48 -12.85 18.36
N PRO A 322 -6.55 -11.80 19.20
CA PRO A 322 -6.21 -11.93 20.61
C PRO A 322 -7.27 -12.77 21.34
N LYS A 323 -6.90 -13.99 21.78
CA LYS A 323 -7.82 -14.91 22.49
C LYS A 323 -8.02 -14.54 23.96
N ARG A 324 -7.00 -13.99 24.63
CA ARG A 324 -7.04 -13.58 26.05
C ARG A 324 -6.52 -12.15 26.17
N VAL A 325 -7.42 -11.16 26.29
CA VAL A 325 -7.06 -9.74 26.41
C VAL A 325 -6.83 -9.36 27.88
N LEU A 326 -7.73 -9.77 28.78
CA LEU A 326 -7.74 -9.33 30.18
C LEU A 326 -6.45 -9.63 30.95
N LEU A 327 -6.04 -10.90 31.06
CA LEU A 327 -4.92 -11.29 31.91
C LEU A 327 -3.59 -10.66 31.47
N PRO A 328 -3.17 -10.72 30.18
CA PRO A 328 -1.94 -10.05 29.74
C PRO A 328 -2.02 -8.52 29.93
N SER A 329 -3.18 -7.91 29.66
CA SER A 329 -3.37 -6.47 29.88
C SER A 329 -3.18 -6.09 31.35
N ILE A 330 -3.72 -6.86 32.30
CA ILE A 330 -3.54 -6.60 33.73
C ILE A 330 -2.05 -6.68 34.12
N VAL A 331 -1.35 -7.72 33.68
CA VAL A 331 0.08 -7.89 34.00
C VAL A 331 0.92 -6.75 33.42
N VAL A 332 0.75 -6.44 32.13
CA VAL A 332 1.50 -5.35 31.47
C VAL A 332 1.18 -4.00 32.11
N THR A 333 -0.09 -3.74 32.45
CA THR A 333 -0.50 -2.51 33.13
C THR A 333 0.11 -2.43 34.53
N GLY A 334 0.14 -3.53 35.28
CA GLY A 334 0.77 -3.59 36.60
C GLY A 334 2.27 -3.29 36.54
N VAL A 335 3.00 -3.89 35.59
CA VAL A 335 4.43 -3.62 35.36
C VAL A 335 4.65 -2.15 34.98
N ALA A 336 3.83 -1.61 34.08
CA ALA A 336 3.93 -0.22 33.64
C ALA A 336 3.63 0.77 34.78
N LEU A 337 2.63 0.47 35.62
CA LEU A 337 2.29 1.25 36.81
C LEU A 337 3.47 1.28 37.79
N VAL A 338 4.05 0.12 38.11
CA VAL A 338 5.23 0.02 38.97
C VAL A 338 6.40 0.80 38.37
N ALA A 339 6.63 0.70 37.06
CA ALA A 339 7.70 1.43 36.39
C ALA A 339 7.53 2.95 36.50
N VAL A 340 6.32 3.49 36.31
CA VAL A 340 6.05 4.94 36.47
C VAL A 340 6.27 5.40 37.92
N CYS A 341 5.78 4.62 38.89
CA CYS A 341 5.86 4.98 40.31
C CYS A 341 7.29 4.92 40.85
N LEU A 342 8.10 3.94 40.41
CA LEU A 342 9.45 3.71 40.94
C LEU A 342 10.56 4.48 40.21
N THR A 343 10.34 4.94 38.98
CA THR A 343 11.34 5.71 38.22
C THR A 343 11.15 7.20 38.39
N SER A 344 12.18 8.01 38.11
CA SER A 344 12.14 9.48 38.11
C SER A 344 12.99 10.05 36.97
N GLY A 345 12.89 11.36 36.72
CA GLY A 345 13.68 12.06 35.71
C GLY A 345 13.55 11.46 34.31
N SER A 346 14.69 11.29 33.61
CA SER A 346 14.72 10.81 32.22
C SER A 346 14.14 9.41 32.02
N TYR A 347 14.25 8.51 33.02
CA TYR A 347 13.66 7.17 32.92
C TYR A 347 12.13 7.22 32.93
N ARG A 348 11.54 8.02 33.83
CA ARG A 348 10.08 8.20 33.86
C ARG A 348 9.60 8.90 32.58
N GLY A 349 10.36 9.89 32.09
CA GLY A 349 10.08 10.56 30.81
C GLY A 349 10.09 9.61 29.63
N ALA A 350 11.05 8.69 29.58
CA ALA A 350 11.15 7.66 28.55
C ALA A 350 10.00 6.64 28.61
N ILE A 351 9.55 6.26 29.81
CA ILE A 351 8.37 5.38 30.00
C ILE A 351 7.09 6.08 29.49
N ILE A 352 6.93 7.37 29.82
CA ILE A 352 5.82 8.19 29.34
C ILE A 352 5.84 8.30 27.81
N ALA A 353 7.00 8.59 27.23
CA ALA A 353 7.19 8.60 25.77
C ALA A 353 6.84 7.23 25.15
N THR A 354 7.20 6.13 25.81
CA THR A 354 6.82 4.77 25.37
C THR A 354 5.30 4.59 25.30
N PHE A 355 4.54 5.12 26.27
CA PHE A 355 3.07 5.04 26.22
C PHE A 355 2.50 5.86 25.05
N ILE A 356 3.02 7.07 24.85
CA ILE A 356 2.57 7.98 23.79
C ILE A 356 2.84 7.37 22.41
N PHE A 357 4.09 6.98 22.13
CA PHE A 357 4.45 6.35 20.85
C PHE A 357 3.81 4.97 20.65
N ALA A 358 3.43 4.26 21.72
CA ALA A 358 2.64 3.05 21.59
C ALA A 358 1.22 3.34 21.05
N ILE A 359 0.59 4.45 21.43
CA ILE A 359 -0.70 4.87 20.85
C ILE A 359 -0.53 5.18 19.36
N LEU A 360 0.55 5.86 18.97
CA LEU A 360 0.90 6.08 17.57
C LEU A 360 1.19 4.77 16.82
N GLY A 361 1.85 3.81 17.47
CA GLY A 361 2.05 2.46 16.93
C GLY A 361 0.71 1.76 16.68
N LEU A 362 -0.23 1.87 17.62
CA LEU A 362 -1.58 1.31 17.50
C LEU A 362 -2.40 1.97 16.39
N SER A 363 -2.27 3.29 16.17
CA SER A 363 -2.93 3.96 15.03
C SER A 363 -2.46 3.39 13.68
N GLN A 364 -1.16 3.18 13.54
CA GLN A 364 -0.57 2.56 12.35
C GLN A 364 -1.00 1.10 12.18
N VAL A 365 -1.14 0.34 13.26
CA VAL A 365 -1.66 -1.04 13.23
C VAL A 365 -3.08 -1.08 12.67
N VAL A 366 -3.94 -0.09 12.97
CA VAL A 366 -5.30 -0.05 12.41
C VAL A 366 -5.28 0.20 10.90
N ILE A 367 -4.55 1.23 10.44
CA ILE A 367 -4.59 1.66 9.04
C ILE A 367 -3.76 0.73 8.14
N THR A 368 -2.50 0.46 8.51
CA THR A 368 -1.61 -0.37 7.71
C THR A 368 -1.71 -1.83 8.08
N GLY A 369 -1.76 -2.15 9.37
CA GLY A 369 -1.87 -3.53 9.84
C GLY A 369 -3.20 -4.18 9.46
N PHE A 370 -4.34 -3.55 9.78
CA PHE A 370 -5.65 -4.18 9.53
C PHE A 370 -6.21 -3.86 8.16
N ALA A 371 -6.22 -2.59 7.73
CA ALA A 371 -6.81 -2.20 6.45
C ALA A 371 -5.85 -2.29 5.25
N GLY A 372 -4.56 -2.56 5.47
CA GLY A 372 -3.59 -2.75 4.39
C GLY A 372 -3.17 -1.47 3.66
N GLN A 373 -3.53 -0.30 4.18
CA GLN A 373 -3.17 0.99 3.59
C GLN A 373 -1.92 1.53 4.27
N VAL A 374 -0.84 1.67 3.51
CA VAL A 374 0.41 2.21 4.05
C VAL A 374 0.31 3.73 4.08
N SER A 375 0.28 4.32 5.28
CA SER A 375 0.26 5.76 5.47
C SER A 375 1.55 6.21 6.14
N LEU A 376 2.26 7.15 5.51
CA LEU A 376 3.45 7.80 6.07
C LEU A 376 3.11 9.09 6.85
N ALA A 377 1.83 9.44 6.93
CA ALA A 377 1.36 10.68 7.54
C ALA A 377 0.99 10.58 9.03
N GLN A 378 1.17 9.43 9.70
CA GLN A 378 0.62 9.24 11.06
C GLN A 378 1.17 10.22 12.09
N LEU A 379 2.48 10.51 12.07
CA LEU A 379 3.04 11.52 12.98
C LEU A 379 2.54 12.92 12.65
N THR A 380 2.37 13.24 11.36
CA THR A 380 1.82 14.54 10.94
C THR A 380 0.34 14.66 11.33
N LEU A 381 -0.45 13.58 11.26
CA LEU A 381 -1.82 13.54 11.78
C LEU A 381 -1.85 13.68 13.31
N ALA A 382 -0.85 13.14 14.01
CA ALA A 382 -0.63 13.43 15.42
C ALA A 382 -0.34 14.94 15.63
N GLY A 383 0.50 15.53 14.78
CA GLY A 383 0.72 16.98 14.74
C GLY A 383 -0.56 17.77 14.54
N ALA A 384 -1.46 17.35 13.65
CA ALA A 384 -2.75 18.01 13.46
C ALA A 384 -3.61 17.97 14.75
N GLY A 385 -3.50 16.91 15.55
CA GLY A 385 -4.06 16.85 16.90
C GLY A 385 -3.37 17.78 17.89
N ALA A 386 -2.04 17.89 17.85
CA ALA A 386 -1.27 18.78 18.73
C ALA A 386 -1.53 20.28 18.44
N PHE A 387 -1.49 20.69 17.18
CA PHE A 387 -1.81 22.07 16.78
C PHE A 387 -3.31 22.35 16.91
N GLY A 388 -4.17 21.35 16.62
CA GLY A 388 -5.60 21.42 16.91
C GLY A 388 -5.90 21.62 18.39
N LEU A 389 -5.10 21.05 19.30
CA LEU A 389 -5.24 21.26 20.74
C LEU A 389 -5.03 22.72 21.10
N SER A 390 -4.01 23.37 20.56
CA SER A 390 -3.79 24.80 20.78
C SER A 390 -4.97 25.62 20.29
N VAL A 391 -5.51 25.35 19.10
CA VAL A 391 -6.72 26.04 18.58
C VAL A 391 -7.93 25.83 19.51
N VAL A 392 -8.21 24.59 19.90
CA VAL A 392 -9.37 24.25 20.73
C VAL A 392 -9.25 24.81 22.15
N ASN A 393 -8.06 24.79 22.74
CA ASN A 393 -7.85 25.28 24.09
C ASN A 393 -7.73 26.81 24.15
N THR A 394 -6.88 27.41 23.32
CA THR A 394 -6.59 28.85 23.40
C THR A 394 -7.62 29.73 22.68
N GLN A 395 -8.11 29.32 21.50
CA GLN A 395 -9.03 30.14 20.72
C GLN A 395 -10.50 29.85 21.05
N LEU A 396 -10.86 28.58 21.22
CA LEU A 396 -12.23 28.19 21.59
C LEU A 396 -12.48 28.16 23.10
N GLY A 397 -11.43 28.30 23.93
CA GLY A 397 -11.55 28.33 25.39
C GLY A 397 -12.01 27.01 25.99
N ILE A 398 -11.88 25.88 25.29
CA ILE A 398 -12.34 24.58 25.77
C ILE A 398 -11.22 23.94 26.60
N PRO A 399 -11.44 23.65 27.89
CA PRO A 399 -10.40 23.07 28.74
C PRO A 399 -10.29 21.55 28.60
N PHE A 400 -9.28 20.99 29.27
CA PHE A 400 -9.20 19.55 29.54
C PHE A 400 -10.43 19.08 30.34
N PRO A 401 -10.96 17.86 30.12
CA PRO A 401 -10.50 16.78 29.24
C PRO A 401 -11.04 16.81 27.80
N PHE A 402 -11.89 17.78 27.45
CA PHE A 402 -12.55 17.80 26.14
C PHE A 402 -11.64 18.28 25.01
N ALA A 403 -10.73 19.21 25.30
CA ALA A 403 -9.80 19.78 24.32
C ALA A 403 -9.02 18.72 23.51
N PRO A 404 -8.31 17.74 24.13
CA PRO A 404 -7.58 16.72 23.37
C PRO A 404 -8.47 15.79 22.55
N ILE A 405 -9.71 15.52 23.00
CA ILE A 405 -10.67 14.68 22.27
C ILE A 405 -11.15 15.40 21.01
N LEU A 406 -11.54 16.67 21.13
CA LEU A 406 -11.95 17.50 19.98
C LEU A 406 -10.80 17.71 19.00
N ALA A 407 -9.58 17.94 19.49
CA ALA A 407 -8.40 18.04 18.65
C ALA A 407 -8.10 16.73 17.89
N ALA A 408 -8.26 15.57 18.54
CA ALA A 408 -8.16 14.27 17.87
C ALA A 408 -9.28 14.05 16.84
N LEU A 409 -10.49 14.61 17.05
CA LEU A 409 -11.55 14.60 16.04
C LEU A 409 -11.21 15.50 14.84
N MET A 410 -10.52 16.63 15.03
CA MET A 410 -9.99 17.43 13.90
C MET A 410 -8.99 16.61 13.07
N ALA A 411 -8.06 15.92 13.72
CA ALA A 411 -7.15 15.00 13.05
C ALA A 411 -7.88 13.86 12.32
N THR A 412 -9.02 13.40 12.87
CA THR A 412 -9.89 12.39 12.25
C THR A 412 -10.52 12.91 10.95
N VAL A 413 -11.03 14.14 10.93
CA VAL A 413 -11.58 14.76 9.72
C VAL A 413 -10.52 14.84 8.63
N ILE A 414 -9.32 15.33 8.96
CA ILE A 414 -8.19 15.40 8.03
C ILE A 414 -7.84 14.01 7.52
N GLY A 415 -7.70 13.04 8.42
CA GLY A 415 -7.41 11.65 8.08
C GLY A 415 -8.45 10.99 7.17
N VAL A 416 -9.74 11.28 7.35
CA VAL A 416 -10.83 10.78 6.50
C VAL A 416 -10.77 11.41 5.10
N VAL A 417 -10.55 12.73 5.01
CA VAL A 417 -10.38 13.44 3.73
C VAL A 417 -9.19 12.83 2.95
N VAL A 418 -8.11 12.55 3.66
CA VAL A 418 -6.91 11.91 3.11
C VAL A 418 -7.13 10.44 2.73
N GLY A 419 -8.06 9.77 3.40
CA GLY A 419 -8.51 8.43 3.07
C GLY A 419 -9.35 8.37 1.78
N LEU A 420 -9.85 9.49 1.25
CA LEU A 420 -10.67 9.51 0.03
C LEU A 420 -9.89 9.03 -1.20
N PRO A 421 -8.66 9.49 -1.49
CA PRO A 421 -7.81 8.89 -2.53
C PRO A 421 -7.65 7.37 -2.37
N ALA A 422 -7.52 6.85 -1.14
CA ALA A 422 -7.36 5.42 -0.86
C ALA A 422 -8.55 4.55 -1.32
N LEU A 423 -9.70 5.18 -1.60
CA LEU A 423 -10.86 4.49 -2.16
C LEU A 423 -10.65 4.02 -3.59
N ARG A 424 -9.80 4.72 -4.36
CA ARG A 424 -9.53 4.43 -5.77
C ARG A 424 -8.17 3.76 -6.01
N ILE A 425 -7.23 3.93 -5.09
CA ILE A 425 -5.82 3.49 -5.28
C ILE A 425 -5.33 2.68 -4.09
N ARG A 426 -4.35 1.80 -4.32
CA ARG A 426 -3.71 0.96 -3.30
C ARG A 426 -2.21 0.97 -3.47
N GLY A 427 -1.51 0.75 -2.36
CA GLY A 427 -0.07 0.46 -2.36
C GLY A 427 0.75 1.73 -2.51
N LEU A 428 1.73 1.69 -3.40
CA LEU A 428 2.73 2.75 -3.54
C LEU A 428 2.17 4.13 -3.87
N PRO A 429 1.24 4.31 -4.86
CA PRO A 429 0.63 5.61 -5.11
C PRO A 429 0.03 6.24 -3.86
N PHE A 430 -0.62 5.44 -3.01
CA PHE A 430 -1.20 5.93 -1.77
C PHE A 430 -0.12 6.36 -0.75
N MET A 431 0.99 5.63 -0.65
CA MET A 431 2.12 6.04 0.19
C MET A 431 2.64 7.42 -0.19
N VAL A 432 2.82 7.65 -1.50
CA VAL A 432 3.32 8.94 -2.04
C VAL A 432 2.32 10.07 -1.75
N VAL A 433 1.01 9.83 -1.88
CA VAL A 433 -0.03 10.81 -1.49
C VAL A 433 0.08 11.19 -0.02
N THR A 434 0.18 10.18 0.87
CA THR A 434 0.26 10.46 2.31
C THR A 434 1.53 11.21 2.69
N LEU A 435 2.65 10.96 1.98
CA LEU A 435 3.89 11.70 2.18
C LEU A 435 3.79 13.14 1.69
N ALA A 436 3.25 13.37 0.49
CA ALA A 436 3.06 14.72 -0.06
C ALA A 436 2.12 15.56 0.82
N LEU A 437 1.06 14.95 1.34
CA LEU A 437 0.18 15.57 2.32
C LEU A 437 0.94 15.90 3.61
N ALA A 438 1.73 14.95 4.13
CA ALA A 438 2.47 15.16 5.36
C ALA A 438 3.38 16.40 5.25
N VAL A 439 4.06 16.55 4.10
CA VAL A 439 4.90 17.72 3.81
C VAL A 439 4.07 18.99 3.70
N PHE A 440 2.93 18.92 3.01
CA PHE A 440 2.02 20.05 2.90
C PHE A 440 1.51 20.52 4.26
N LEU A 441 1.02 19.62 5.13
CA LEU A 441 0.52 20.01 6.46
C LEU A 441 1.63 20.57 7.36
N GLU A 442 2.83 20.00 7.30
CA GLU A 442 3.98 20.56 8.05
C GLU A 442 4.29 22.00 7.59
N ALA A 443 4.35 22.24 6.28
CA ALA A 443 4.68 23.56 5.73
C ALA A 443 3.53 24.58 5.88
N PHE A 444 2.30 24.17 5.55
CA PHE A 444 1.12 25.04 5.53
C PHE A 444 0.62 25.38 6.93
N TRP A 445 0.65 24.43 7.86
CA TRP A 445 0.11 24.63 9.20
C TRP A 445 1.21 24.75 10.24
N PHE A 446 2.07 23.74 10.40
CA PHE A 446 2.92 23.64 11.59
C PHE A 446 4.08 24.64 11.60
N ARG A 447 4.61 24.97 10.42
CA ARG A 447 5.70 25.94 10.24
C ARG A 447 5.21 27.36 9.94
N ASN A 448 3.92 27.54 9.71
CA ASN A 448 3.37 28.84 9.34
C ASN A 448 3.13 29.69 10.59
N PRO A 449 3.85 30.83 10.76
CA PRO A 449 3.72 31.71 11.93
C PRO A 449 2.27 32.15 12.20
N SER A 450 1.50 32.35 11.13
CA SER A 450 0.11 32.81 11.17
C SER A 450 -0.85 31.75 11.76
N PHE A 451 -0.44 30.48 11.82
CA PHE A 451 -1.27 29.37 12.32
C PHE A 451 -0.67 28.60 13.51
N ASN A 452 0.63 28.76 13.79
CA ASN A 452 1.35 27.92 14.75
C ASN A 452 1.76 28.63 16.06
N GLY A 453 1.32 29.88 16.28
CA GLY A 453 1.71 30.68 17.45
C GLY A 453 3.05 31.41 17.31
N GLY A 454 3.67 31.39 16.14
CA GLY A 454 4.95 32.03 15.86
C GLY A 454 6.18 31.19 16.27
N ILE A 455 7.28 31.87 16.60
CA ILE A 455 8.56 31.23 16.96
C ILE A 455 8.45 30.47 18.30
N GLU A 456 7.54 30.89 19.18
CA GLU A 456 7.29 30.23 20.46
C GLU A 456 6.59 28.87 20.32
N GLY A 457 5.97 28.61 19.16
CA GLY A 457 5.16 27.42 18.92
C GLY A 457 3.75 27.53 19.50
N ALA A 458 3.00 26.44 19.35
CA ALA A 458 1.59 26.42 19.71
C ALA A 458 1.41 26.04 21.19
N ASN A 459 1.00 27.02 22.00
CA ASN A 459 0.81 26.89 23.44
C ASN A 459 -0.60 26.40 23.80
N PHE A 460 -0.75 25.85 25.01
CA PHE A 460 -2.01 25.39 25.60
C PHE A 460 -1.84 25.28 27.12
N ASP A 461 -2.95 25.32 27.84
CA ASP A 461 -2.99 25.17 29.30
C ASP A 461 -2.56 23.76 29.72
N ALA A 462 -2.00 23.65 30.93
CA ALA A 462 -1.71 22.35 31.53
C ALA A 462 -3.01 21.55 31.76
N PRO A 463 -3.01 20.22 31.56
CA PRO A 463 -4.19 19.41 31.76
C PRO A 463 -4.53 19.32 33.26
N GLU A 464 -5.76 19.69 33.62
CA GLU A 464 -6.26 19.65 35.00
C GLU A 464 -7.67 19.06 35.04
N ILE A 465 -7.96 18.20 36.03
CA ILE A 465 -9.30 17.70 36.32
C ILE A 465 -9.63 17.95 37.78
N PHE A 466 -10.71 18.69 38.06
CA PHE A 466 -11.22 18.91 39.43
C PHE A 466 -10.16 19.38 40.44
N GLY A 467 -9.23 20.27 40.07
CA GLY A 467 -8.15 20.71 40.95
C GLY A 467 -6.89 19.83 40.94
N VAL A 468 -6.93 18.68 40.26
CA VAL A 468 -5.79 17.75 40.15
C VAL A 468 -4.99 18.10 38.90
N ASP A 469 -3.77 18.59 39.11
CA ASP A 469 -2.83 18.90 38.04
C ASP A 469 -2.25 17.61 37.44
N LEU A 470 -2.65 17.34 36.20
CA LEU A 470 -2.22 16.20 35.41
C LEU A 470 -1.09 16.58 34.46
N GLY A 471 -0.54 17.79 34.51
CA GLY A 471 0.57 18.22 33.66
C GLY A 471 1.88 17.47 33.93
N ILE A 472 2.81 17.56 32.98
CA ILE A 472 4.13 16.93 33.06
C ILE A 472 4.95 17.42 34.27
N GLY A 473 4.68 18.65 34.75
CA GLY A 473 5.32 19.28 35.90
C GLY A 473 6.66 19.95 35.59
N ALA A 474 7.34 20.41 36.63
CA ALA A 474 8.67 21.04 36.57
C ALA A 474 9.47 20.73 37.86
N GLY A 475 10.78 20.97 37.84
CA GLY A 475 11.67 20.79 39.00
C GLY A 475 11.82 19.33 39.45
N GLU A 476 11.94 19.09 40.75
CA GLU A 476 12.15 17.74 41.32
C GLU A 476 10.99 16.76 41.06
N ASN A 477 9.80 17.30 40.80
CA ASN A 477 8.61 16.51 40.49
C ASN A 477 8.47 16.17 39.00
N TYR A 478 9.40 16.61 38.14
CA TYR A 478 9.39 16.32 36.71
C TYR A 478 10.06 14.98 36.37
N PRO A 479 9.45 14.14 35.51
CA PRO A 479 8.04 14.16 35.10
C PRO A 479 7.10 13.72 36.23
N ARG A 480 5.89 14.27 36.34
CA ARG A 480 4.95 13.89 37.41
C ARG A 480 4.36 12.49 37.21
N ILE A 481 4.09 11.80 38.32
CA ILE A 481 3.43 10.49 38.32
C ILE A 481 2.01 10.62 37.76
N SER A 482 1.28 11.69 38.09
CA SER A 482 -0.09 11.93 37.61
C SER A 482 -0.20 11.93 36.08
N PHE A 483 0.70 12.64 35.39
CA PHE A 483 0.78 12.60 33.92
C PHE A 483 1.09 11.19 33.40
N GLY A 484 2.03 10.48 34.05
CA GLY A 484 2.37 9.10 33.69
C GLY A 484 1.19 8.12 33.83
N LEU A 485 0.38 8.27 34.89
CA LEU A 485 -0.83 7.48 35.10
C LEU A 485 -1.91 7.80 34.06
N MET A 486 -2.08 9.08 33.71
CA MET A 486 -3.00 9.49 32.64
C MET A 486 -2.60 8.86 31.30
N CYS A 487 -1.33 8.96 30.90
CA CYS A 487 -0.82 8.32 29.69
C CYS A 487 -0.98 6.80 29.71
N LEU A 488 -0.73 6.16 30.87
CA LEU A 488 -0.93 4.72 31.05
C LEU A 488 -2.40 4.30 30.84
N ILE A 489 -3.35 5.04 31.42
CA ILE A 489 -4.78 4.77 31.26
C ILE A 489 -5.18 4.87 29.78
N ILE A 490 -4.71 5.91 29.08
CA ILE A 490 -5.06 6.16 27.68
C ILE A 490 -4.45 5.08 26.77
N VAL A 491 -3.18 4.69 26.96
CA VAL A 491 -2.57 3.62 26.13
C VAL A 491 -3.23 2.27 26.38
N VAL A 492 -3.63 1.97 27.63
CA VAL A 492 -4.37 0.73 27.94
C VAL A 492 -5.74 0.75 27.27
N ALA A 493 -6.47 1.85 27.34
CA ALA A 493 -7.76 2.01 26.66
C ALA A 493 -7.62 1.86 25.13
N ALA A 494 -6.60 2.48 24.53
CA ALA A 494 -6.30 2.35 23.11
C ALA A 494 -5.95 0.90 22.74
N ALA A 495 -5.07 0.23 23.49
CA ALA A 495 -4.66 -1.15 23.23
C ALA A 495 -5.83 -2.14 23.32
N VAL A 496 -6.67 -1.99 24.36
CA VAL A 496 -7.89 -2.78 24.51
C VAL A 496 -8.87 -2.48 23.38
N GLY A 497 -9.07 -1.21 23.02
CA GLY A 497 -9.92 -0.78 21.92
C GLY A 497 -9.50 -1.41 20.59
N VAL A 498 -8.21 -1.38 20.25
CA VAL A 498 -7.68 -2.01 19.03
C VAL A 498 -7.77 -3.54 19.09
N ALA A 499 -7.57 -4.16 20.26
CA ALA A 499 -7.76 -5.60 20.44
C ALA A 499 -9.22 -6.04 20.25
N LEU A 500 -10.18 -5.25 20.75
CA LEU A 500 -11.62 -5.46 20.54
C LEU A 500 -12.01 -5.21 19.08
N LEU A 501 -11.46 -4.17 18.45
CA LEU A 501 -11.63 -3.90 17.02
C LEU A 501 -11.21 -5.11 16.19
N ARG A 502 -10.03 -5.70 16.45
CA ARG A 502 -9.55 -6.92 15.77
C ARG A 502 -10.49 -8.12 15.94
N ARG A 503 -11.21 -8.21 17.07
CA ARG A 503 -12.18 -9.29 17.33
C ARG A 503 -13.55 -9.05 16.68
N SER A 504 -13.87 -7.80 16.34
CA SER A 504 -15.15 -7.38 15.77
C SER A 504 -15.33 -7.77 14.31
N ARG A 505 -16.57 -7.68 13.81
CA ARG A 505 -16.88 -7.83 12.38
C ARG A 505 -16.14 -6.80 11.51
N LEU A 506 -15.98 -5.57 12.00
CA LEU A 506 -15.24 -4.53 11.30
C LEU A 506 -13.77 -4.89 11.14
N GLY A 507 -13.13 -5.46 12.17
CA GLY A 507 -11.74 -5.94 12.08
C GLY A 507 -11.57 -7.09 11.09
N SER A 508 -12.51 -8.04 11.06
CA SER A 508 -12.53 -9.09 10.03
C SER A 508 -12.73 -8.53 8.62
N ALA A 509 -13.60 -7.52 8.47
CA ALA A 509 -13.80 -6.83 7.20
C ALA A 509 -12.56 -6.06 6.74
N MET A 510 -11.84 -5.39 7.66
CA MET A 510 -10.58 -4.71 7.37
C MET A 510 -9.54 -5.68 6.81
N LEU A 511 -9.37 -6.85 7.45
CA LEU A 511 -8.41 -7.86 6.99
C LEU A 511 -8.82 -8.52 5.67
N ALA A 512 -10.10 -8.76 5.46
CA ALA A 512 -10.62 -9.22 4.18
C ALA A 512 -10.31 -8.22 3.06
N VAL A 513 -10.56 -6.93 3.30
CA VAL A 513 -10.23 -5.83 2.36
C VAL A 513 -8.73 -5.73 2.10
N ARG A 514 -7.90 -5.83 3.15
CA ARG A 514 -6.44 -5.84 3.03
C ARG A 514 -5.96 -7.00 2.15
N ALA A 515 -6.51 -8.19 2.36
CA ALA A 515 -6.11 -9.39 1.63
C ALA A 515 -6.61 -9.34 0.17
N ASN A 516 -7.91 -9.16 -0.04
CA ASN A 516 -8.49 -9.05 -1.37
C ASN A 516 -9.80 -8.23 -1.38
N GLU A 517 -9.75 -7.04 -1.99
CA GLU A 517 -10.90 -6.12 -2.10
C GLU A 517 -12.03 -6.71 -2.96
N ARG A 518 -11.71 -7.46 -4.01
CA ARG A 518 -12.71 -8.08 -4.91
C ARG A 518 -13.46 -9.19 -4.18
N ALA A 519 -12.75 -10.12 -3.55
CA ALA A 519 -13.37 -11.16 -2.72
C ALA A 519 -14.16 -10.58 -1.53
N ALA A 520 -13.64 -9.55 -0.86
CA ALA A 520 -14.36 -8.88 0.23
C ALA A 520 -15.67 -8.24 -0.25
N ALA A 521 -15.65 -7.58 -1.42
CA ALA A 521 -16.86 -7.04 -2.04
C ALA A 521 -17.85 -8.14 -2.42
N ALA A 522 -17.39 -9.30 -2.92
CA ALA A 522 -18.24 -10.46 -3.23
C ALA A 522 -18.87 -11.09 -1.96
N ALA A 523 -18.20 -11.00 -0.80
CA ALA A 523 -18.78 -11.34 0.51
C ALA A 523 -19.75 -10.26 1.06
N GLY A 524 -19.92 -9.14 0.35
CA GLY A 524 -20.79 -8.02 0.69
C GLY A 524 -20.25 -7.06 1.75
N ILE A 525 -18.93 -6.99 1.85
CA ILE A 525 -18.25 -5.92 2.58
C ILE A 525 -18.22 -4.67 1.69
N ASN A 526 -18.63 -3.53 2.24
CA ASN A 526 -18.40 -2.25 1.58
C ASN A 526 -16.94 -1.84 1.80
N VAL A 527 -16.11 -2.02 0.77
CA VAL A 527 -14.67 -1.75 0.79
C VAL A 527 -14.40 -0.29 1.19
N SER A 528 -15.14 0.66 0.59
CA SER A 528 -14.94 2.09 0.82
C SER A 528 -15.21 2.51 2.26
N ARG A 529 -16.36 2.10 2.82
CA ARG A 529 -16.70 2.38 4.23
C ARG A 529 -15.70 1.74 5.19
N THR A 530 -15.21 0.53 4.86
CA THR A 530 -14.21 -0.17 5.69
C THR A 530 -12.88 0.58 5.71
N LYS A 531 -12.40 1.06 4.55
CA LYS A 531 -11.20 1.90 4.45
C LYS A 531 -11.37 3.20 5.22
N LEU A 532 -12.47 3.94 5.01
CA LEU A 532 -12.72 5.21 5.71
C LEU A 532 -12.82 5.03 7.22
N ALA A 533 -13.46 3.96 7.70
CA ALA A 533 -13.50 3.64 9.12
C ALA A 533 -12.09 3.38 9.70
N ALA A 534 -11.21 2.71 8.94
CA ALA A 534 -9.82 2.51 9.34
C ALA A 534 -9.07 3.85 9.47
N PHE A 535 -9.22 4.74 8.47
CA PHE A 535 -8.63 6.07 8.51
C PHE A 535 -9.17 6.91 9.67
N ALA A 536 -10.47 6.87 9.93
CA ALA A 536 -11.07 7.60 11.04
C ALA A 536 -10.50 7.12 12.39
N ILE A 537 -10.55 5.82 12.65
CA ILE A 537 -10.07 5.25 13.92
C ILE A 537 -8.56 5.47 14.09
N GLY A 538 -7.76 5.22 13.06
CA GLY A 538 -6.32 5.42 13.14
C GLY A 538 -5.95 6.88 13.32
N SER A 539 -6.57 7.81 12.58
CA SER A 539 -6.25 9.24 12.70
C SER A 539 -6.71 9.83 14.03
N PHE A 540 -7.82 9.32 14.60
CA PHE A 540 -8.21 9.66 15.97
C PHE A 540 -7.14 9.23 16.99
N LEU A 541 -6.67 7.98 16.92
CA LEU A 541 -5.61 7.48 17.80
C LEU A 541 -4.29 8.26 17.61
N ALA A 542 -3.93 8.59 16.37
CA ALA A 542 -2.76 9.42 16.07
C ALA A 542 -2.93 10.82 16.69
N GLY A 543 -4.09 11.45 16.53
CA GLY A 543 -4.42 12.74 17.13
C GLY A 543 -4.29 12.72 18.66
N ILE A 544 -4.83 11.69 19.33
CA ILE A 544 -4.66 11.51 20.78
C ILE A 544 -3.17 11.40 21.14
N SER A 545 -2.40 10.58 20.43
CA SER A 545 -0.94 10.50 20.64
C SER A 545 -0.26 11.86 20.49
N GLY A 546 -0.67 12.68 19.52
CA GLY A 546 -0.10 14.01 19.30
C GLY A 546 -0.43 14.98 20.42
N THR A 547 -1.68 15.00 20.91
CA THR A 547 -2.06 15.84 22.05
C THR A 547 -1.27 15.50 23.31
N LEU A 548 -1.03 14.20 23.57
CA LEU A 548 -0.22 13.76 24.71
C LEU A 548 1.27 14.11 24.53
N LEU A 549 1.81 13.99 23.31
CA LEU A 549 3.16 14.41 23.02
C LEU A 549 3.33 15.93 23.21
N ALA A 550 2.34 16.71 22.82
CA ALA A 550 2.30 18.16 23.05
C ALA A 550 2.32 18.46 24.55
N TYR A 551 1.44 17.85 25.34
CA TYR A 551 1.46 18.02 26.81
C TYR A 551 2.78 17.60 27.45
N GLN A 552 3.43 16.54 26.94
CA GLN A 552 4.75 16.12 27.41
C GLN A 552 5.82 17.19 27.13
N GLN A 553 5.74 17.84 25.96
CA GLN A 553 6.69 18.87 25.54
C GLN A 553 6.32 20.28 26.01
N THR A 554 5.18 20.45 26.68
CA THR A 554 4.59 21.72 27.16
C THR A 554 4.20 22.73 26.07
N LEU A 555 4.61 22.50 24.82
CA LEU A 555 4.23 23.26 23.64
C LEU A 555 4.28 22.35 22.41
N ALA A 556 3.55 22.72 21.35
CA ALA A 556 3.61 22.01 20.07
C ALA A 556 4.53 22.75 19.08
N THR A 557 5.63 22.11 18.69
CA THR A 557 6.58 22.62 17.68
C THR A 557 6.55 21.79 16.40
N ALA A 558 6.82 22.42 15.25
CA ALA A 558 6.82 21.73 13.96
C ALA A 558 7.83 20.57 13.90
N GLY A 559 9.00 20.73 14.53
CA GLY A 559 10.08 19.74 14.49
C GLY A 559 9.67 18.38 15.08
N SER A 560 8.88 18.40 16.17
CA SER A 560 8.37 17.20 16.85
C SER A 560 7.42 16.36 16.00
N TYR A 561 6.78 16.96 15.00
CA TYR A 561 5.80 16.33 14.12
C TYR A 561 6.24 16.30 12.66
N SER A 562 7.55 16.47 12.42
CA SER A 562 8.10 16.54 11.07
C SER A 562 7.90 15.26 10.27
N VAL A 563 7.82 15.40 8.95
CA VAL A 563 7.62 14.27 8.03
C VAL A 563 8.72 13.21 8.16
N PHE A 564 9.98 13.62 8.28
CA PHE A 564 11.10 12.69 8.37
C PHE A 564 11.11 11.92 9.70
N ALA A 565 10.72 12.56 10.80
CA ALA A 565 10.46 11.86 12.06
C ALA A 565 9.31 10.85 11.89
N GLY A 566 8.25 11.21 11.15
CA GLY A 566 7.13 10.31 10.84
C GLY A 566 7.54 9.08 10.04
N ILE A 567 8.39 9.27 9.03
CA ILE A 567 8.98 8.18 8.23
C ILE A 567 9.85 7.25 9.09
N ALA A 568 10.69 7.81 9.96
CA ALA A 568 11.53 7.03 10.88
C ALA A 568 10.68 6.22 11.86
N ILE A 569 9.65 6.83 12.45
CA ILE A 569 8.71 6.15 13.35
C ILE A 569 7.92 5.07 12.60
N PHE A 570 7.47 5.32 11.38
CA PHE A 570 6.84 4.29 10.55
C PHE A 570 7.74 3.07 10.38
N ALA A 571 9.04 3.29 10.14
CA ALA A 571 10.02 2.22 10.00
C ALA A 571 10.25 1.44 11.31
N VAL A 572 10.24 2.13 12.46
CA VAL A 572 10.27 1.50 13.79
C VAL A 572 9.02 0.67 14.03
N ILE A 573 7.83 1.18 13.72
CA ILE A 573 6.56 0.45 13.88
C ILE A 573 6.51 -0.79 12.98
N TYR A 574 6.98 -0.66 11.73
CA TYR A 574 7.10 -1.79 10.82
C TYR A 574 7.99 -2.89 11.41
N THR A 575 9.16 -2.49 11.90
CA THR A 575 10.14 -3.40 12.51
C THR A 575 9.62 -4.05 13.79
N ALA A 576 8.90 -3.32 14.62
CA ALA A 576 8.27 -3.85 15.83
C ALA A 576 7.21 -4.91 15.49
N GLY A 577 6.41 -4.68 14.44
CA GLY A 577 5.41 -5.60 13.92
C GLY A 577 4.07 -4.91 13.67
N ILE A 578 3.91 -4.37 12.46
CA ILE A 578 2.77 -3.50 12.08
C ILE A 578 1.40 -4.17 12.07
N THR A 579 1.32 -5.50 12.15
CA THR A 579 0.06 -6.27 12.05
C THR A 579 -0.55 -6.67 13.38
N SER A 580 0.09 -6.34 14.50
CA SER A 580 -0.32 -6.84 15.82
C SER A 580 -0.34 -5.73 16.88
N VAL A 581 -1.29 -5.84 17.82
CA VAL A 581 -1.40 -4.93 18.97
C VAL A 581 -0.10 -4.91 19.78
N SER A 582 0.50 -6.09 20.02
CA SER A 582 1.79 -6.20 20.71
C SER A 582 2.93 -5.53 19.95
N GLY A 583 2.91 -5.56 18.62
CA GLY A 583 3.89 -4.85 17.80
C GLY A 583 3.71 -3.34 17.87
N GLY A 584 2.47 -2.84 17.91
CA GLY A 584 2.18 -1.42 18.18
C GLY A 584 2.70 -0.96 19.55
N LEU A 585 2.52 -1.77 20.60
CA LEU A 585 3.07 -1.49 21.93
C LEU A 585 4.61 -1.54 21.94
N LEU A 586 5.21 -2.54 21.29
CA LEU A 586 6.67 -2.67 21.17
C LEU A 586 7.27 -1.49 20.40
N ALA A 587 6.57 -0.95 19.40
CA ALA A 587 7.02 0.23 18.68
C ALA A 587 7.20 1.44 19.61
N GLY A 588 6.34 1.60 20.62
CA GLY A 588 6.51 2.62 21.65
C GLY A 588 7.78 2.44 22.49
N VAL A 589 8.19 1.20 22.77
CA VAL A 589 9.44 0.91 23.49
C VAL A 589 10.66 1.24 22.63
N LEU A 590 10.57 1.00 21.32
CA LEU A 590 11.65 1.19 20.34
C LEU A 590 11.75 2.62 19.79
N ALA A 591 10.76 3.47 20.05
CA ALA A 591 10.69 4.82 19.48
C ALA A 591 11.84 5.73 19.98
N PRO A 592 12.27 6.72 19.18
CA PRO A 592 13.24 7.71 19.62
C PRO A 592 12.77 8.44 20.89
N GLY A 593 13.66 8.65 21.87
CA GLY A 593 13.32 9.27 23.15
C GLY A 593 12.59 8.36 24.15
N ALA A 594 12.30 7.10 23.78
CA ALA A 594 11.57 6.15 24.61
C ALA A 594 12.49 5.24 25.44
N LEU A 595 11.90 4.25 26.13
CA LEU A 595 12.62 3.42 27.12
C LEU A 595 13.90 2.76 26.57
N LEU A 596 13.84 2.08 25.42
CA LEU A 596 15.02 1.39 24.91
C LEU A 596 16.11 2.38 24.50
N PHE A 597 15.73 3.51 23.88
CA PHE A 597 16.67 4.56 23.50
C PHE A 597 17.45 5.07 24.72
N VAL A 598 16.74 5.51 25.77
CA VAL A 598 17.38 6.08 26.96
C VAL A 598 18.24 5.06 27.71
N VAL A 599 17.82 3.79 27.75
CA VAL A 599 18.62 2.72 28.36
C VAL A 599 19.92 2.47 27.58
N LEU A 600 19.85 2.41 26.26
CA LEU A 600 21.04 2.18 25.41
C LEU A 600 21.98 3.38 25.42
N ASP A 601 21.43 4.59 25.34
CA ASP A 601 22.19 5.84 25.38
C ASP A 601 23.02 5.93 26.68
N ARG A 602 22.40 5.68 27.84
CA ARG A 602 23.11 5.65 29.13
C ARG A 602 24.08 4.50 29.30
N ALA A 603 23.78 3.31 28.76
CA ALA A 603 24.60 2.12 28.98
C ALA A 603 25.86 2.10 28.10
N PHE A 604 25.79 2.68 26.90
CA PHE A 604 26.85 2.57 25.89
C PHE A 604 27.41 3.91 25.42
N ASP A 605 26.99 5.03 26.01
CA ASP A 605 27.35 6.41 25.59
C ASP A 605 27.23 6.58 24.06
N SER A 606 26.12 6.05 23.54
CA SER A 606 25.97 5.78 22.12
C SER A 606 25.41 6.97 21.34
N GLY A 607 25.24 8.14 21.98
CA GLY A 607 24.48 9.29 21.48
C GLY A 607 24.72 9.61 20.01
N ASP A 608 25.98 9.81 19.62
CA ASP A 608 26.34 10.19 18.24
C ASP A 608 26.17 9.04 17.24
N TYR A 609 26.38 7.79 17.68
CA TYR A 609 26.28 6.60 16.84
C TYR A 609 24.85 6.03 16.77
N TYR A 610 23.94 6.45 17.66
CA TYR A 610 22.63 5.84 17.82
C TYR A 610 21.80 5.90 16.53
N ALA A 611 21.77 7.05 15.85
CA ALA A 611 21.02 7.20 14.61
C ALA A 611 21.56 6.28 13.50
N LEU A 612 22.88 6.14 13.41
CA LEU A 612 23.55 5.27 12.44
C LEU A 612 23.25 3.79 12.74
N VAL A 613 23.44 3.36 14.00
CA VAL A 613 23.17 1.99 14.44
C VAL A 613 21.69 1.64 14.25
N SER A 614 20.78 2.57 14.56
CA SER A 614 19.33 2.38 14.39
C SER A 614 18.94 2.23 12.92
N GLY A 615 19.52 3.04 12.03
CA GLY A 615 19.33 2.91 10.58
C GLY A 615 19.81 1.56 10.04
N VAL A 616 21.00 1.11 10.46
CA VAL A 616 21.54 -0.19 10.06
C VAL A 616 20.72 -1.35 10.63
N LEU A 617 20.38 -1.29 11.92
CA LEU A 617 19.59 -2.33 12.59
C LEU A 617 18.20 -2.46 11.98
N LEU A 618 17.59 -1.35 11.57
CA LEU A 618 16.35 -1.32 10.82
C LEU A 618 16.47 -2.09 9.49
N ILE A 619 17.49 -1.82 8.69
CA ILE A 619 17.74 -2.54 7.42
C ILE A 619 17.90 -4.03 7.68
N VAL A 620 18.79 -4.40 8.62
CA VAL A 620 19.07 -5.79 8.98
C VAL A 620 17.82 -6.51 9.48
N THR A 621 17.01 -5.85 10.32
CA THR A 621 15.81 -6.46 10.89
C THR A 621 14.77 -6.72 9.81
N VAL A 622 14.57 -5.80 8.88
CA VAL A 622 13.61 -5.99 7.77
C VAL A 622 14.10 -7.05 6.78
N MET A 623 15.42 -7.14 6.54
CA MET A 623 16.01 -8.21 5.71
C MET A 623 15.79 -9.60 6.31
N ILE A 624 15.97 -9.75 7.62
CA ILE A 624 15.85 -11.03 8.31
C ILE A 624 14.38 -11.36 8.63
N ASN A 625 13.57 -10.36 8.94
CA ASN A 625 12.18 -10.47 9.39
C ASN A 625 11.27 -9.44 8.71
N PRO A 626 10.82 -9.71 7.48
CA PRO A 626 9.89 -8.81 6.80
C PRO A 626 8.53 -8.69 7.51
N ASP A 627 8.16 -9.63 8.39
CA ASP A 627 6.95 -9.56 9.24
C ASP A 627 7.11 -8.75 10.54
N GLY A 628 8.32 -8.28 10.85
CA GLY A 628 8.67 -7.63 12.11
C GLY A 628 8.94 -8.57 13.29
N ILE A 629 9.39 -8.01 14.41
CA ILE A 629 9.88 -8.73 15.61
C ILE A 629 8.74 -9.46 16.34
N ALA A 630 7.59 -8.80 16.54
CA ALA A 630 6.47 -9.38 17.29
C ALA A 630 5.92 -10.66 16.64
N GLY A 631 5.90 -10.73 15.30
CA GLY A 631 5.45 -11.91 14.56
C GLY A 631 6.31 -13.14 14.82
N ARG A 632 7.63 -12.96 14.99
CA ARG A 632 8.59 -14.05 15.28
C ARG A 632 8.36 -14.64 16.68
N ILE A 633 8.20 -13.78 17.67
CA ILE A 633 7.93 -14.17 19.07
C ILE A 633 6.62 -14.97 19.14
N GLN A 634 5.58 -14.50 18.46
CA GLN A 634 4.29 -15.19 18.43
C GLN A 634 4.37 -16.56 17.74
N ARG A 635 5.10 -16.68 16.62
CA ARG A 635 5.33 -17.97 15.94
C ARG A 635 6.06 -18.96 16.86
N ALA A 636 7.09 -18.52 17.58
CA ALA A 636 7.82 -19.36 18.52
C ALA A 636 6.93 -19.83 19.69
N ILE A 637 6.09 -18.96 20.23
CA ILE A 637 5.13 -19.31 21.30
C ILE A 637 4.05 -20.26 20.79
N ALA A 638 3.56 -20.06 19.57
CA ALA A 638 2.55 -20.92 18.95
C ALA A 638 3.09 -22.32 18.65
N ALA A 639 4.32 -22.42 18.11
CA ALA A 639 4.99 -23.69 17.83
C ALA A 639 5.23 -24.53 19.09
N ARG A 640 5.45 -23.89 20.25
CA ARG A 640 5.57 -24.58 21.55
C ARG A 640 4.23 -25.01 22.15
N ARG A 641 3.10 -24.44 21.69
CA ARG A 641 1.76 -24.66 22.25
C ARG A 641 0.88 -25.58 21.41
N GLN A 642 1.26 -25.84 20.16
CA GLN A 642 0.60 -26.88 19.37
C GLN A 642 1.21 -28.23 19.79
N PRO A 643 0.43 -29.16 20.38
CA PRO A 643 0.82 -30.56 20.33
C PRO A 643 0.98 -30.92 18.85
N ALA A 644 1.90 -31.83 18.53
CA ALA A 644 2.03 -32.40 17.20
C ALA A 644 0.70 -33.12 16.85
N THR A 645 -0.29 -32.37 16.38
CA THR A 645 -1.50 -32.95 15.80
C THR A 645 -1.05 -33.67 14.54
N ALA A 646 -1.23 -34.98 14.57
CA ALA A 646 -0.91 -35.92 13.52
C ALA A 646 -1.25 -35.36 12.14
N ALA A 647 -0.40 -35.67 11.16
CA ALA A 647 -0.77 -35.55 9.76
C ALA A 647 -2.16 -36.17 9.58
N PRO A 648 -3.10 -35.51 8.87
CA PRO A 648 -4.38 -36.13 8.57
C PRO A 648 -4.10 -37.34 7.70
N THR A 649 -4.05 -38.51 8.34
CA THR A 649 -3.99 -39.80 7.69
C THR A 649 -5.35 -40.03 7.07
N GLY A 650 -5.40 -39.90 5.75
CA GLY A 650 -6.50 -40.39 4.95
C GLY A 650 -7.75 -39.51 5.00
N SER A 651 -8.40 -39.47 3.84
CA SER A 651 -9.82 -39.21 3.72
C SER A 651 -10.60 -40.22 4.57
N GLU A 652 -10.73 -39.97 5.87
CA GLU A 652 -11.85 -40.52 6.60
C GLU A 652 -13.07 -39.76 6.10
N ALA A 653 -13.73 -40.37 5.11
CA ALA A 653 -15.05 -40.00 4.67
C ALA A 653 -15.92 -39.77 5.91
N ALA A 654 -16.19 -38.50 6.20
CA ALA A 654 -17.19 -38.11 7.19
C ALA A 654 -18.45 -38.91 6.86
N GLY A 655 -18.94 -39.66 7.86
CA GLY A 655 -20.03 -40.62 7.71
C GLY A 655 -21.26 -40.05 7.01
N PRO A 656 -22.18 -40.92 6.58
CA PRO A 656 -23.38 -40.53 5.85
C PRO A 656 -24.06 -39.39 6.58
N ILE A 657 -24.33 -38.29 5.85
CA ILE A 657 -25.24 -37.27 6.37
C ILE A 657 -26.57 -38.00 6.53
N ASP A 658 -27.15 -37.94 7.73
CA ASP A 658 -28.47 -38.51 8.01
C ASP A 658 -29.47 -37.96 6.97
N GLU A 659 -29.96 -38.82 6.08
CA GLU A 659 -30.90 -38.50 4.99
C GLU A 659 -32.33 -38.24 5.51
N SER A 660 -32.51 -38.15 6.82
CA SER A 660 -33.81 -37.83 7.40
C SER A 660 -34.09 -36.33 7.27
N ASP A 661 -34.98 -36.05 6.30
CA ASP A 661 -35.89 -34.88 6.25
C ASP A 661 -35.58 -33.78 5.20
N THR A 662 -35.43 -34.14 3.93
CA THR A 662 -35.76 -33.22 2.81
C THR A 662 -36.14 -33.99 1.54
N ALA A 663 -37.43 -33.98 1.18
CA ALA A 663 -37.87 -34.40 -0.15
C ALA A 663 -37.30 -33.45 -1.23
N PRO A 664 -36.97 -33.93 -2.45
CA PRO A 664 -36.50 -33.08 -3.53
C PRO A 664 -37.55 -32.02 -3.84
N ARG A 665 -37.22 -30.75 -3.59
CA ARG A 665 -38.06 -29.62 -4.01
C ARG A 665 -37.95 -29.48 -5.52
N VAL A 666 -39.05 -29.75 -6.21
CA VAL A 666 -39.30 -29.34 -7.60
C VAL A 666 -39.41 -27.81 -7.61
N PRO A 667 -38.87 -27.09 -8.61
CA PRO A 667 -38.99 -25.64 -8.71
C PRO A 667 -40.45 -25.20 -8.51
N THR A 668 -40.68 -24.31 -7.55
CA THR A 668 -42.03 -23.95 -7.06
C THR A 668 -42.63 -22.74 -7.77
N SER A 669 -41.91 -22.12 -8.72
CA SER A 669 -42.33 -20.90 -9.40
C SER A 669 -41.89 -20.86 -10.86
N ASP A 670 -42.79 -20.43 -11.75
CA ASP A 670 -42.51 -20.10 -13.16
C ASP A 670 -41.75 -18.77 -13.31
N VAL A 671 -41.48 -18.05 -12.22
CA VAL A 671 -40.74 -16.79 -12.24
C VAL A 671 -39.25 -17.06 -12.04
N PRO A 672 -38.36 -16.58 -12.92
CA PRO A 672 -36.93 -16.78 -12.77
C PRO A 672 -36.41 -16.07 -11.52
N LEU A 673 -35.61 -16.78 -10.71
CA LEU A 673 -34.96 -16.20 -9.55
C LEU A 673 -33.80 -15.29 -9.97
N LEU A 674 -33.04 -15.67 -11.00
CA LEU A 674 -32.04 -14.83 -11.66
C LEU A 674 -32.35 -14.80 -13.16
N ALA A 675 -32.52 -13.59 -13.71
CA ALA A 675 -32.66 -13.41 -15.15
C ALA A 675 -31.60 -12.44 -15.69
N VAL A 676 -30.97 -12.84 -16.78
CA VAL A 676 -29.94 -12.10 -17.51
C VAL A 676 -30.50 -11.82 -18.89
N THR A 677 -30.56 -10.56 -19.31
CA THR A 677 -31.20 -10.16 -20.56
C THR A 677 -30.31 -9.20 -21.35
N GLY A 678 -29.90 -9.62 -22.54
CA GLY A 678 -29.12 -8.82 -23.49
C GLY A 678 -27.78 -8.33 -22.95
N VAL A 679 -27.13 -9.12 -22.09
CA VAL A 679 -25.90 -8.68 -21.43
C VAL A 679 -24.74 -8.67 -22.43
N GLY A 680 -24.04 -7.52 -22.50
CA GLY A 680 -22.87 -7.33 -23.34
C GLY A 680 -21.72 -6.69 -22.57
N VAL A 681 -20.48 -7.13 -22.86
CA VAL A 681 -19.25 -6.61 -22.24
C VAL A 681 -18.20 -6.40 -23.32
N ARG A 682 -17.61 -5.20 -23.34
CA ARG A 682 -16.53 -4.83 -24.28
C ARG A 682 -15.29 -4.37 -23.52
N TYR A 683 -14.13 -4.86 -23.94
CA TYR A 683 -12.83 -4.41 -23.47
C TYR A 683 -12.05 -3.81 -24.62
N GLY A 684 -11.95 -2.48 -24.66
CA GLY A 684 -11.38 -1.78 -25.81
C GLY A 684 -12.13 -2.14 -27.10
N ALA A 685 -11.42 -2.66 -28.09
CA ALA A 685 -12.00 -3.08 -29.36
C ALA A 685 -12.68 -4.47 -29.30
N VAL A 686 -12.42 -5.29 -28.27
CA VAL A 686 -12.87 -6.68 -28.19
C VAL A 686 -14.24 -6.77 -27.50
N ALA A 687 -15.24 -7.33 -28.19
CA ALA A 687 -16.51 -7.71 -27.58
C ALA A 687 -16.37 -9.09 -26.94
N ALA A 688 -16.19 -9.13 -25.61
CA ALA A 688 -15.95 -10.37 -24.88
C ALA A 688 -17.23 -11.14 -24.56
N VAL A 689 -18.37 -10.44 -24.46
CA VAL A 689 -19.72 -10.99 -24.34
C VAL A 689 -20.64 -10.13 -25.20
N SER A 690 -21.50 -10.76 -25.99
CA SER A 690 -22.38 -10.09 -26.96
C SER A 690 -23.79 -10.64 -26.86
N ASP A 691 -24.71 -9.87 -26.26
CA ASP A 691 -26.15 -10.15 -26.25
C ASP A 691 -26.52 -11.50 -25.62
N VAL A 692 -25.99 -11.78 -24.42
CA VAL A 692 -26.27 -13.02 -23.70
C VAL A 692 -27.53 -12.89 -22.84
N SER A 693 -28.47 -13.82 -23.01
CA SER A 693 -29.69 -13.92 -22.21
C SER A 693 -29.90 -15.35 -21.70
N PHE A 694 -30.24 -15.49 -20.41
CA PHE A 694 -30.63 -16.77 -19.80
C PHE A 694 -31.35 -16.54 -18.45
N GLU A 695 -32.00 -17.59 -17.96
CA GLU A 695 -32.80 -17.59 -16.73
C GLU A 695 -32.37 -18.74 -15.82
N VAL A 696 -32.48 -18.55 -14.51
CA VAL A 696 -32.20 -19.58 -13.48
C VAL A 696 -33.35 -19.57 -12.49
N PHE A 697 -33.93 -20.74 -12.23
CA PHE A 697 -35.10 -20.90 -11.36
C PHE A 697 -34.72 -21.32 -9.93
N GLU A 698 -35.65 -21.15 -8.99
CA GLU A 698 -35.42 -21.48 -7.58
C GLU A 698 -35.19 -22.98 -7.39
N GLY A 699 -34.14 -23.35 -6.64
CA GLY A 699 -33.74 -24.74 -6.41
C GLY A 699 -33.09 -25.43 -7.63
N GLU A 700 -32.80 -24.73 -8.72
CA GLU A 700 -32.11 -25.28 -9.90
C GLU A 700 -30.57 -25.22 -9.73
N ILE A 701 -29.86 -26.22 -10.24
CA ILE A 701 -28.42 -26.14 -10.52
C ILE A 701 -28.22 -26.00 -12.04
N VAL A 702 -27.80 -24.82 -12.49
CA VAL A 702 -27.55 -24.54 -13.91
C VAL A 702 -26.05 -24.55 -14.19
N GLY A 703 -25.62 -25.33 -15.19
CA GLY A 703 -24.26 -25.34 -15.69
C GLY A 703 -24.02 -24.22 -16.71
N LEU A 704 -22.90 -23.50 -16.63
CA LEU A 704 -22.42 -22.58 -17.65
C LEU A 704 -21.09 -23.08 -18.20
N ILE A 705 -21.10 -23.61 -19.42
CA ILE A 705 -19.92 -24.23 -20.04
C ILE A 705 -19.54 -23.50 -21.33
N GLY A 706 -18.39 -23.85 -21.89
CA GLY A 706 -17.85 -23.27 -23.13
C GLY A 706 -16.32 -23.42 -23.20
N PRO A 707 -15.70 -23.28 -24.39
CA PRO A 707 -14.25 -23.31 -24.53
C PRO A 707 -13.53 -22.16 -23.78
N ASN A 708 -12.21 -22.25 -23.68
CA ASN A 708 -11.40 -21.18 -23.10
C ASN A 708 -11.51 -19.91 -23.95
N GLY A 709 -11.78 -18.77 -23.32
CA GLY A 709 -12.02 -17.51 -24.02
C GLY A 709 -13.47 -17.30 -24.49
N ALA A 710 -14.39 -18.24 -24.27
CA ALA A 710 -15.80 -18.11 -24.69
C ALA A 710 -16.60 -16.98 -24.00
N GLY A 711 -16.04 -16.34 -22.96
CA GLY A 711 -16.70 -15.24 -22.25
C GLY A 711 -17.34 -15.60 -20.90
N LYS A 712 -17.28 -16.86 -20.45
CA LYS A 712 -17.88 -17.35 -19.17
C LYS A 712 -17.58 -16.46 -17.96
N THR A 713 -16.30 -16.31 -17.60
CA THR A 713 -15.87 -15.49 -16.47
C THR A 713 -16.26 -14.02 -16.66
N THR A 714 -16.26 -13.52 -17.90
CA THR A 714 -16.66 -12.13 -18.22
C THR A 714 -18.14 -11.92 -17.97
N LEU A 715 -18.98 -12.89 -18.32
CA LEU A 715 -20.40 -12.88 -18.03
C LEU A 715 -20.67 -12.93 -16.53
N ILE A 716 -19.99 -13.81 -15.79
CA ILE A 716 -20.10 -13.86 -14.32
C ILE A 716 -19.68 -12.53 -13.69
N ASP A 717 -18.58 -11.93 -14.15
CA ASP A 717 -18.12 -10.62 -13.65
C ASP A 717 -19.16 -9.53 -13.93
N ALA A 718 -19.86 -9.55 -15.07
CA ALA A 718 -20.97 -8.63 -15.35
C ALA A 718 -22.19 -8.86 -14.44
N VAL A 719 -22.64 -10.10 -14.30
CA VAL A 719 -23.78 -10.49 -13.45
C VAL A 719 -23.51 -10.18 -11.98
N SER A 720 -22.25 -10.30 -11.52
CA SER A 720 -21.84 -9.95 -10.16
C SER A 720 -21.44 -8.48 -9.96
N GLY A 721 -21.45 -7.66 -11.02
CA GLY A 721 -21.20 -6.21 -10.98
C GLY A 721 -19.72 -5.80 -10.93
N PHE A 722 -18.80 -6.70 -11.28
CA PHE A 722 -17.35 -6.46 -11.34
C PHE A 722 -16.84 -6.08 -12.74
N ALA A 723 -17.66 -6.24 -13.77
CA ALA A 723 -17.43 -5.69 -15.10
C ALA A 723 -18.56 -4.73 -15.45
N GLU A 724 -18.23 -3.61 -16.10
CA GLU A 724 -19.24 -2.77 -16.73
C GLU A 724 -19.88 -3.54 -17.88
N SER A 725 -21.21 -3.53 -17.92
CA SER A 725 -22.00 -4.25 -18.91
C SER A 725 -23.20 -3.43 -19.35
N VAL A 726 -23.65 -3.67 -20.58
CA VAL A 726 -24.98 -3.29 -21.05
C VAL A 726 -25.96 -4.46 -20.85
N GLY A 727 -27.25 -4.22 -21.01
CA GLY A 727 -28.31 -5.20 -20.72
C GLY A 727 -28.80 -5.10 -19.27
N THR A 728 -29.67 -6.04 -18.88
CA THR A 728 -30.34 -6.03 -17.58
C THR A 728 -30.14 -7.34 -16.84
N VAL A 729 -29.86 -7.26 -15.54
CA VAL A 729 -29.77 -8.40 -14.63
C VAL A 729 -30.78 -8.21 -13.50
N THR A 730 -31.63 -9.20 -13.25
CA THR A 730 -32.61 -9.18 -12.15
C THR A 730 -32.40 -10.36 -11.21
N LEU A 731 -32.61 -10.15 -9.90
CA LEU A 731 -32.56 -11.18 -8.87
C LEU A 731 -33.78 -11.06 -7.96
N GLY A 732 -34.60 -12.11 -7.89
CA GLY A 732 -35.85 -12.12 -7.10
C GLY A 732 -36.78 -10.96 -7.45
N GLY A 733 -36.88 -10.62 -8.75
CA GLY A 733 -37.67 -9.47 -9.23
C GLY A 733 -37.01 -8.09 -9.04
N HIS A 734 -35.80 -8.00 -8.47
CA HIS A 734 -35.08 -6.74 -8.30
C HIS A 734 -33.98 -6.55 -9.35
N THR A 735 -34.01 -5.44 -10.07
CA THR A 735 -32.93 -5.04 -11.00
C THR A 735 -31.62 -4.76 -10.26
N LEU A 736 -30.53 -5.32 -10.78
CA LEU A 736 -29.17 -5.18 -10.26
C LEU A 736 -28.31 -4.20 -11.06
N ASP A 737 -28.83 -3.61 -12.12
CA ASP A 737 -28.11 -2.68 -13.00
C ASP A 737 -27.58 -1.47 -12.21
N GLY A 738 -26.31 -1.11 -12.42
CA GLY A 738 -25.63 -0.03 -11.68
C GLY A 738 -25.40 -0.31 -10.17
N VAL A 739 -25.90 -1.42 -9.63
CA VAL A 739 -25.72 -1.78 -8.22
C VAL A 739 -24.33 -2.34 -7.99
N SER A 740 -23.60 -1.75 -7.06
CA SER A 740 -22.24 -2.21 -6.69
C SER A 740 -22.21 -3.68 -6.19
N PRO A 741 -21.11 -4.41 -6.40
CA PRO A 741 -21.01 -5.85 -6.07
C PRO A 741 -21.41 -6.23 -4.65
N HIS A 742 -21.02 -5.43 -3.67
CA HIS A 742 -21.29 -5.74 -2.27
C HIS A 742 -22.77 -5.63 -1.91
N LEU A 743 -23.54 -4.82 -2.63
CA LEU A 743 -24.99 -4.74 -2.49
C LEU A 743 -25.68 -5.89 -3.23
N ARG A 744 -25.17 -6.31 -4.40
CA ARG A 744 -25.66 -7.53 -5.09
C ARG A 744 -25.50 -8.76 -4.19
N SER A 745 -24.33 -8.91 -3.55
CA SER A 745 -24.09 -9.93 -2.54
C SER A 745 -25.07 -9.85 -1.36
N ARG A 746 -25.35 -8.64 -0.85
CA ARG A 746 -26.35 -8.41 0.20
C ARG A 746 -27.79 -8.76 -0.18
N ARG A 747 -28.09 -8.80 -1.47
CA ARG A 747 -29.40 -9.22 -2.00
C ARG A 747 -29.51 -10.71 -2.29
N GLY A 748 -28.48 -11.50 -1.97
CA GLY A 748 -28.51 -12.95 -2.12
C GLY A 748 -27.70 -13.50 -3.29
N LEU A 749 -26.91 -12.68 -4.00
CA LEU A 749 -26.02 -13.16 -5.06
C LEU A 749 -24.62 -13.50 -4.51
N GLY A 750 -24.38 -14.77 -4.19
CA GLY A 750 -23.07 -15.28 -3.78
C GLY A 750 -22.20 -15.66 -4.97
N ARG A 751 -20.86 -15.51 -4.87
CA ARG A 751 -19.95 -16.03 -5.91
C ARG A 751 -18.59 -16.50 -5.41
N THR A 752 -18.00 -17.48 -6.11
CA THR A 752 -16.56 -17.77 -6.10
C THR A 752 -15.85 -17.10 -7.29
N PHE A 753 -14.53 -17.31 -7.38
CA PHE A 753 -13.66 -16.81 -8.45
C PHE A 753 -12.80 -17.97 -8.95
N GLN A 754 -12.42 -17.93 -10.23
CA GLN A 754 -11.52 -18.88 -10.86
C GLN A 754 -10.21 -19.09 -10.07
N ASP A 755 -9.50 -18.01 -9.74
CA ASP A 755 -8.40 -18.07 -8.78
C ASP A 755 -8.97 -18.07 -7.36
N VAL A 756 -8.48 -18.97 -6.50
CA VAL A 756 -8.95 -19.09 -5.12
C VAL A 756 -8.60 -17.84 -4.30
N GLU A 757 -9.49 -16.85 -4.31
CA GLU A 757 -9.33 -15.57 -3.63
C GLU A 757 -9.67 -15.69 -2.12
N LEU A 758 -8.94 -16.52 -1.38
CA LEU A 758 -9.05 -16.62 0.07
C LEU A 758 -8.11 -15.63 0.79
N TYR A 759 -8.40 -15.41 2.06
CA TYR A 759 -7.59 -14.55 2.92
C TYR A 759 -6.56 -15.40 3.65
N ASP A 760 -5.36 -15.49 3.07
CA ASP A 760 -4.27 -16.38 3.55
C ASP A 760 -3.82 -16.07 5.00
N ASP A 761 -4.02 -14.83 5.45
CA ASP A 761 -3.72 -14.37 6.82
C ASP A 761 -4.75 -14.82 7.87
N LEU A 762 -5.89 -15.33 7.44
CA LEU A 762 -7.02 -15.71 8.29
C LEU A 762 -7.13 -17.24 8.43
N SER A 763 -7.67 -17.72 9.56
CA SER A 763 -8.04 -19.13 9.67
C SER A 763 -9.20 -19.51 8.74
N VAL A 764 -9.44 -20.80 8.54
CA VAL A 764 -10.62 -21.31 7.83
C VAL A 764 -11.91 -20.72 8.41
N LYS A 765 -12.06 -20.79 9.74
CA LYS A 765 -13.22 -20.23 10.45
C LYS A 765 -13.35 -18.73 10.24
N GLU A 766 -12.24 -17.99 10.27
CA GLU A 766 -12.27 -16.55 10.01
C GLU A 766 -12.66 -16.23 8.56
N ASN A 767 -12.16 -16.99 7.58
CA ASN A 767 -12.55 -16.84 6.17
C ASN A 767 -14.05 -17.04 5.97
N VAL A 768 -14.62 -18.10 6.55
CA VAL A 768 -16.06 -18.37 6.44
C VAL A 768 -16.88 -17.32 7.22
N THR A 769 -16.40 -16.88 8.38
CA THR A 769 -17.05 -15.82 9.17
C THR A 769 -17.16 -14.49 8.41
N VAL A 770 -16.21 -14.17 7.53
CA VAL A 770 -16.27 -12.95 6.71
C VAL A 770 -17.50 -12.95 5.78
N GLY A 771 -17.85 -14.11 5.23
CA GLY A 771 -19.05 -14.26 4.39
C GLY A 771 -20.35 -14.40 5.18
N ALA A 772 -20.28 -14.73 6.48
CA ALA A 772 -21.44 -15.18 7.25
C ALA A 772 -22.53 -14.11 7.46
N ARG A 773 -23.79 -14.45 7.16
CA ARG A 773 -24.97 -13.59 7.38
C ARG A 773 -26.15 -14.31 8.03
N GLY A 774 -25.96 -14.73 9.28
CA GLY A 774 -27.05 -15.28 10.10
C GLY A 774 -26.90 -16.76 10.38
N ASP A 775 -26.32 -17.53 9.45
CA ASP A 775 -26.03 -18.95 9.67
C ASP A 775 -24.89 -19.17 10.67
N SER A 776 -24.99 -20.28 11.41
CA SER A 776 -23.89 -20.76 12.23
C SER A 776 -22.74 -21.19 11.31
N VAL A 777 -21.66 -20.42 11.30
CA VAL A 777 -20.38 -20.76 10.64
C VAL A 777 -19.99 -22.21 10.92
N GLU A 778 -20.28 -22.70 12.12
CA GLU A 778 -19.99 -24.07 12.53
C GLU A 778 -20.79 -25.11 11.73
N ALA A 779 -22.05 -24.83 11.39
CA ALA A 779 -22.89 -25.72 10.59
C ALA A 779 -22.37 -25.83 9.14
N VAL A 780 -21.97 -24.71 8.54
CA VAL A 780 -21.37 -24.69 7.19
C VAL A 780 -20.05 -25.45 7.16
N LEU A 781 -19.19 -25.22 8.17
CA LEU A 781 -17.94 -25.96 8.31
C LEU A 781 -18.16 -27.46 8.49
N GLN A 782 -19.19 -27.87 9.23
CA GLN A 782 -19.54 -29.27 9.42
C GLN A 782 -20.05 -29.92 8.13
N ARG A 783 -20.97 -29.26 7.40
CA ARG A 783 -21.54 -29.77 6.14
C ARG A 783 -20.47 -30.06 5.09
N LEU A 784 -19.44 -29.22 5.02
CA LEU A 784 -18.33 -29.34 4.08
C LEU A 784 -17.10 -30.07 4.63
N GLY A 785 -17.17 -30.67 5.82
CA GLY A 785 -16.06 -31.45 6.39
C GLY A 785 -14.84 -30.63 6.84
N LEU A 786 -14.99 -29.32 7.03
CA LEU A 786 -13.90 -28.38 7.36
C LEU A 786 -13.68 -28.19 8.86
N ARG A 787 -14.46 -28.85 9.73
CA ARG A 787 -14.41 -28.65 11.19
C ARG A 787 -13.04 -28.96 11.80
N GLY A 788 -12.37 -30.02 11.33
CA GLY A 788 -11.04 -30.42 11.82
C GLY A 788 -9.94 -29.40 11.51
N VAL A 789 -10.15 -28.56 10.49
CA VAL A 789 -9.18 -27.55 10.04
C VAL A 789 -9.66 -26.11 10.31
N ALA A 790 -10.71 -25.92 11.12
CA ALA A 790 -11.35 -24.62 11.34
C ALA A 790 -10.39 -23.53 11.88
N ASP A 791 -9.46 -23.90 12.76
CA ASP A 791 -8.46 -22.99 13.34
C ASP A 791 -7.14 -22.94 12.56
N VAL A 792 -7.01 -23.75 11.49
CA VAL A 792 -5.83 -23.78 10.62
C VAL A 792 -5.87 -22.60 9.65
N THR A 793 -4.70 -22.06 9.33
CA THR A 793 -4.56 -20.98 8.35
C THR A 793 -4.76 -21.50 6.93
N VAL A 794 -5.45 -20.74 6.09
CA VAL A 794 -5.71 -21.16 4.70
C VAL A 794 -4.42 -21.41 3.90
N ALA A 795 -3.36 -20.65 4.18
CA ALA A 795 -2.07 -20.79 3.50
C ALA A 795 -1.41 -22.18 3.64
N SER A 796 -1.83 -23.00 4.61
CA SER A 796 -1.29 -24.35 4.85
C SER A 796 -2.20 -25.48 4.37
N LEU A 797 -3.31 -25.16 3.69
CA LEU A 797 -4.26 -26.15 3.19
C LEU A 797 -3.87 -26.68 1.80
N SER A 798 -4.33 -27.88 1.46
CA SER A 798 -4.26 -28.38 0.08
C SER A 798 -5.15 -27.54 -0.85
N GLN A 799 -4.89 -27.56 -2.16
CA GLN A 799 -5.67 -26.79 -3.13
C GLN A 799 -7.17 -27.16 -3.07
N GLY A 800 -7.51 -28.44 -2.99
CA GLY A 800 -8.90 -28.88 -2.85
C GLY A 800 -9.59 -28.38 -1.57
N GLN A 801 -8.88 -28.40 -0.44
CA GLN A 801 -9.40 -27.81 0.81
C GLN A 801 -9.62 -26.30 0.67
N ARG A 802 -8.74 -25.57 -0.02
CA ARG A 802 -8.93 -24.13 -0.29
C ARG A 802 -10.20 -23.91 -1.13
N GLN A 803 -10.47 -24.76 -2.11
CA GLN A 803 -11.70 -24.65 -2.90
C GLN A 803 -12.96 -24.81 -2.04
N LEU A 804 -12.97 -25.80 -1.13
CA LEU A 804 -14.07 -25.99 -0.20
C LEU A 804 -14.27 -24.82 0.75
N VAL A 805 -13.20 -24.21 1.23
CA VAL A 805 -13.29 -23.00 2.06
C VAL A 805 -13.88 -21.83 1.27
N SER A 806 -13.56 -21.73 -0.03
CA SER A 806 -14.15 -20.73 -0.93
C SER A 806 -15.67 -20.91 -1.05
N VAL A 807 -16.12 -22.14 -1.29
CA VAL A 807 -17.54 -22.51 -1.33
C VAL A 807 -18.21 -22.26 0.02
N ALA A 808 -17.59 -22.70 1.13
CA ALA A 808 -18.08 -22.49 2.49
C ALA A 808 -18.33 -21.01 2.80
N ARG A 809 -17.41 -20.12 2.39
CA ARG A 809 -17.54 -18.68 2.58
C ARG A 809 -18.75 -18.10 1.83
N VAL A 810 -19.03 -18.59 0.62
CA VAL A 810 -20.20 -18.18 -0.16
C VAL A 810 -21.48 -18.65 0.51
N LEU A 811 -21.56 -19.93 0.89
CA LEU A 811 -22.75 -20.52 1.50
C LEU A 811 -23.07 -19.93 2.87
N ALA A 812 -22.06 -19.56 3.66
CA ALA A 812 -22.27 -18.88 4.94
C ALA A 812 -23.00 -17.53 4.79
N GLY A 813 -22.95 -16.91 3.60
CA GLY A 813 -23.69 -15.70 3.27
C GLY A 813 -25.19 -15.89 3.07
N ASN A 814 -25.68 -17.13 3.17
CA ASN A 814 -27.04 -17.55 2.86
C ASN A 814 -27.53 -16.98 1.50
N PRO A 815 -26.84 -17.32 0.39
CA PRO A 815 -27.17 -16.78 -0.92
C PRO A 815 -28.46 -17.40 -1.45
N SER A 816 -29.30 -16.58 -2.08
CA SER A 816 -30.42 -17.06 -2.91
C SER A 816 -29.89 -17.74 -4.17
N VAL A 817 -28.82 -17.19 -4.77
CA VAL A 817 -28.12 -17.78 -5.92
C VAL A 817 -26.62 -17.79 -5.64
N ALA A 818 -26.00 -18.95 -5.70
CA ALA A 818 -24.55 -19.14 -5.58
C ALA A 818 -23.93 -19.42 -6.96
N MET A 819 -23.10 -18.49 -7.45
CA MET A 819 -22.33 -18.68 -8.68
C MET A 819 -20.97 -19.30 -8.35
N LEU A 820 -20.74 -20.54 -8.76
CA LEU A 820 -19.54 -21.30 -8.44
C LEU A 820 -18.65 -21.41 -9.69
N ASP A 821 -17.59 -20.61 -9.73
CA ASP A 821 -16.59 -20.57 -10.80
C ASP A 821 -15.45 -21.56 -10.50
N GLU A 822 -15.32 -22.56 -11.36
CA GLU A 822 -14.38 -23.70 -11.37
C GLU A 822 -14.19 -24.40 -10.00
N PRO A 823 -15.26 -24.85 -9.32
CA PRO A 823 -15.14 -25.50 -8.03
C PRO A 823 -14.51 -26.90 -8.05
N ALA A 824 -14.38 -27.55 -9.21
CA ALA A 824 -13.62 -28.81 -9.34
C ALA A 824 -12.13 -28.60 -9.69
N ALA A 825 -11.67 -27.36 -9.91
CA ALA A 825 -10.31 -27.13 -10.40
C ALA A 825 -9.23 -27.71 -9.46
N GLY A 826 -8.45 -28.64 -10.02
CA GLY A 826 -7.35 -29.30 -9.31
C GLY A 826 -7.77 -30.39 -8.32
N LEU A 827 -9.04 -30.82 -8.35
CA LEU A 827 -9.53 -32.00 -7.64
C LEU A 827 -9.32 -33.27 -8.48
N ASP A 828 -9.16 -34.42 -7.82
CA ASP A 828 -9.26 -35.71 -8.50
C ASP A 828 -10.72 -36.14 -8.72
N SER A 829 -10.95 -37.22 -9.49
CA SER A 829 -12.30 -37.69 -9.82
C SER A 829 -13.12 -38.19 -8.62
N THR A 830 -12.47 -38.59 -7.53
CA THR A 830 -13.16 -38.98 -6.29
C THR A 830 -13.58 -37.74 -5.50
N GLU A 831 -12.68 -36.75 -5.41
CA GLU A 831 -12.93 -35.45 -4.80
C GLU A 831 -14.01 -34.65 -5.55
N SER A 832 -14.01 -34.65 -6.90
CA SER A 832 -15.06 -34.02 -7.73
C SER A 832 -16.43 -34.65 -7.48
N ARG A 833 -16.53 -35.99 -7.45
CA ARG A 833 -17.81 -36.67 -7.14
C ARG A 833 -18.30 -36.37 -5.73
N TRP A 834 -17.39 -36.34 -4.76
CA TRP A 834 -17.72 -35.96 -3.39
C TRP A 834 -18.22 -34.51 -3.30
N LEU A 835 -17.58 -33.57 -4.00
CA LEU A 835 -18.02 -32.18 -4.08
C LEU A 835 -19.41 -32.06 -4.71
N GLY A 836 -19.68 -32.79 -5.80
CA GLY A 836 -20.98 -32.81 -6.45
C GLY A 836 -22.10 -33.31 -5.54
N ALA A 837 -21.85 -34.33 -4.71
CA ALA A 837 -22.81 -34.80 -3.71
C ALA A 837 -23.10 -33.72 -2.65
N ARG A 838 -22.09 -32.96 -2.23
CA ARG A 838 -22.26 -31.86 -1.27
C ARG A 838 -23.01 -30.67 -1.87
N MET A 839 -22.78 -30.36 -3.14
CA MET A 839 -23.54 -29.32 -3.86
C MET A 839 -25.03 -29.67 -3.94
N ARG A 840 -25.37 -30.91 -4.27
CA ARG A 840 -26.77 -31.39 -4.23
C ARG A 840 -27.40 -31.25 -2.86
N ALA A 841 -26.71 -31.72 -1.81
CA ALA A 841 -27.20 -31.59 -0.44
C ALA A 841 -27.42 -30.12 -0.03
N VAL A 842 -26.59 -29.19 -0.52
CA VAL A 842 -26.79 -27.75 -0.27
C VAL A 842 -27.96 -27.19 -1.09
N ARG A 843 -28.12 -27.60 -2.35
CA ARG A 843 -29.28 -27.24 -3.17
C ARG A 843 -30.59 -27.68 -2.52
N ASP A 844 -30.63 -28.86 -1.91
CA ASP A 844 -31.81 -29.38 -1.21
C ASP A 844 -32.18 -28.55 0.04
N THR A 845 -31.27 -27.72 0.55
CA THR A 845 -31.58 -26.71 1.59
C THR A 845 -32.25 -25.44 1.05
N GLY A 846 -32.43 -25.32 -0.27
CA GLY A 846 -33.09 -24.19 -0.94
C GLY A 846 -32.15 -23.21 -1.65
N VAL A 847 -30.87 -23.54 -1.81
CA VAL A 847 -29.89 -22.66 -2.50
C VAL A 847 -29.90 -22.97 -4.01
N THR A 848 -30.19 -21.98 -4.84
CA THR A 848 -30.01 -22.08 -6.31
C THR A 848 -28.54 -21.92 -6.68
N MET A 849 -28.05 -22.64 -7.69
CA MET A 849 -26.65 -22.60 -8.10
C MET A 849 -26.47 -22.36 -9.60
N LEU A 850 -25.48 -21.54 -9.94
CA LEU A 850 -24.94 -21.43 -11.30
C LEU A 850 -23.49 -21.94 -11.27
N LEU A 851 -23.27 -23.14 -11.79
CA LEU A 851 -21.99 -23.83 -11.79
C LEU A 851 -21.24 -23.58 -13.09
N VAL A 852 -20.02 -23.04 -13.02
CA VAL A 852 -19.16 -22.80 -14.18
C VAL A 852 -17.96 -23.70 -14.04
N ASP A 853 -17.88 -24.74 -14.87
CA ASP A 853 -16.77 -25.70 -14.79
C ASP A 853 -16.42 -26.24 -16.19
N HIS A 854 -15.21 -26.77 -16.31
CA HIS A 854 -14.74 -27.48 -17.50
C HIS A 854 -14.75 -29.00 -17.31
N ASP A 855 -14.91 -29.48 -16.07
CA ASP A 855 -15.15 -30.89 -15.76
C ASP A 855 -16.55 -31.31 -16.20
N MET A 856 -16.64 -31.93 -17.38
CA MET A 856 -17.90 -32.40 -17.95
C MET A 856 -18.53 -33.54 -17.13
N GLU A 857 -17.75 -34.31 -16.38
CA GLU A 857 -18.31 -35.36 -15.51
C GLU A 857 -19.08 -34.74 -14.35
N LEU A 858 -18.50 -33.71 -13.71
CA LEU A 858 -19.20 -32.97 -12.65
C LEU A 858 -20.44 -32.25 -13.19
N VAL A 859 -20.30 -31.49 -14.28
CA VAL A 859 -21.41 -30.70 -14.82
C VAL A 859 -22.58 -31.59 -15.23
N LEU A 860 -22.32 -32.65 -15.99
CA LEU A 860 -23.38 -33.55 -16.48
C LEU A 860 -24.03 -34.38 -15.36
N SER A 861 -23.36 -34.57 -14.23
CA SER A 861 -23.88 -35.36 -13.11
C SER A 861 -24.62 -34.56 -12.04
N VAL A 862 -24.43 -33.23 -12.01
CA VAL A 862 -24.97 -32.36 -10.96
C VAL A 862 -25.96 -31.31 -11.48
N CYS A 863 -25.83 -30.86 -12.73
CA CYS A 863 -26.67 -29.79 -13.26
C CYS A 863 -28.01 -30.32 -13.77
N ASP A 864 -29.08 -29.60 -13.45
CA ASP A 864 -30.43 -29.83 -13.99
C ASP A 864 -30.54 -29.36 -15.45
N ARG A 865 -29.83 -28.26 -15.78
CA ARG A 865 -29.79 -27.62 -17.10
C ARG A 865 -28.41 -27.05 -17.36
N ILE A 866 -28.02 -26.95 -18.63
CA ILE A 866 -26.70 -26.47 -19.06
C ILE A 866 -26.85 -25.42 -20.17
N ILE A 867 -26.11 -24.33 -20.04
CA ILE A 867 -25.97 -23.24 -21.01
C ILE A 867 -24.55 -23.27 -21.55
N VAL A 868 -24.41 -23.25 -22.88
CA VAL A 868 -23.12 -23.29 -23.57
C VAL A 868 -22.83 -21.93 -24.20
N LEU A 869 -21.69 -21.33 -23.85
CA LEU A 869 -21.15 -20.15 -24.50
C LEU A 869 -20.06 -20.51 -25.50
N ASP A 870 -20.05 -19.81 -26.65
CA ASP A 870 -18.91 -19.74 -27.55
C ASP A 870 -18.77 -18.32 -28.11
N LEU A 871 -17.53 -17.82 -28.19
CA LEU A 871 -17.18 -16.48 -28.69
C LEU A 871 -18.08 -15.35 -28.14
N GLY A 872 -18.45 -15.43 -26.86
CA GLY A 872 -19.25 -14.42 -26.18
C GLY A 872 -20.76 -14.50 -26.44
N LYS A 873 -21.28 -15.57 -27.06
CA LYS A 873 -22.72 -15.79 -27.33
C LYS A 873 -23.17 -17.14 -26.78
N VAL A 874 -24.45 -17.26 -26.44
CA VAL A 874 -25.07 -18.55 -26.12
C VAL A 874 -25.29 -19.32 -27.42
N ILE A 875 -24.77 -20.54 -27.50
CA ILE A 875 -24.95 -21.43 -28.66
C ILE A 875 -25.95 -22.55 -28.40
N ALA A 876 -26.10 -22.99 -27.14
CA ALA A 876 -27.07 -24.01 -26.76
C ALA A 876 -27.52 -23.84 -25.31
N SER A 877 -28.74 -24.29 -25.00
CA SER A 877 -29.29 -24.35 -23.64
C SER A 877 -30.28 -25.51 -23.54
N GLY A 878 -30.06 -26.45 -22.63
CA GLY A 878 -30.88 -27.66 -22.53
C GLY A 878 -30.47 -28.58 -21.38
N THR A 879 -31.07 -29.76 -21.30
CA THR A 879 -30.68 -30.77 -20.30
C THR A 879 -29.27 -31.34 -20.61
N PRO A 880 -28.61 -32.00 -19.64
CA PRO A 880 -27.34 -32.69 -19.90
C PRO A 880 -27.34 -33.62 -21.11
N ASP A 881 -28.45 -34.32 -21.37
CA ASP A 881 -28.58 -35.22 -22.51
C ASP A 881 -28.74 -34.46 -23.84
N ASP A 882 -29.49 -33.34 -23.84
CA ASP A 882 -29.63 -32.47 -25.01
C ASP A 882 -28.27 -31.88 -25.42
N ILE A 883 -27.52 -31.33 -24.45
CA ILE A 883 -26.21 -30.71 -24.70
C ILE A 883 -25.18 -31.73 -25.19
N ARG A 884 -25.23 -32.98 -24.70
CA ARG A 884 -24.34 -34.06 -25.17
C ARG A 884 -24.61 -34.43 -26.64
N ALA A 885 -25.85 -34.30 -27.10
CA ALA A 885 -26.25 -34.63 -28.47
C ALA A 885 -26.10 -33.44 -29.45
N ASP A 886 -25.92 -32.21 -28.95
CA ASP A 886 -25.88 -30.99 -29.74
C ASP A 886 -24.61 -30.89 -30.62
N GLN A 887 -24.83 -30.78 -31.94
CA GLN A 887 -23.75 -30.72 -32.94
C GLN A 887 -22.93 -29.43 -32.89
N GLU A 888 -23.53 -28.30 -32.51
CA GLU A 888 -22.84 -27.02 -32.39
C GLU A 888 -21.92 -27.01 -31.17
N VAL A 889 -22.38 -27.57 -30.05
CA VAL A 889 -21.56 -27.76 -28.83
C VAL A 889 -20.36 -28.66 -29.11
N ILE A 890 -20.58 -29.80 -29.78
CA ILE A 890 -19.51 -30.73 -30.16
C ILE A 890 -18.46 -30.03 -31.04
N ARG A 891 -18.89 -29.22 -32.02
CA ARG A 891 -17.98 -28.47 -32.91
C ARG A 891 -17.15 -27.43 -32.15
N ALA A 892 -17.78 -26.68 -31.24
CA ALA A 892 -17.11 -25.66 -30.44
C ALA A 892 -16.03 -26.27 -29.52
N TYR A 893 -16.27 -27.46 -28.98
CA TYR A 893 -15.33 -28.15 -28.08
C TYR A 893 -14.23 -28.96 -28.81
N LEU A 894 -14.51 -29.52 -29.98
CA LEU A 894 -13.54 -30.33 -30.75
C LEU A 894 -12.69 -29.52 -31.75
N GLY A 895 -13.01 -28.23 -31.97
CA GLY A 895 -12.19 -27.34 -32.79
C GLY A 895 -12.21 -27.65 -34.29
N VAL A 896 -13.29 -28.21 -34.82
CA VAL A 896 -13.40 -28.51 -36.26
C VAL A 896 -13.51 -27.19 -37.03
N PRO A 897 -12.61 -26.87 -38.00
CA PRO A 897 -12.67 -25.62 -38.74
C PRO A 897 -14.02 -25.46 -39.44
N LYS A 898 -14.65 -24.28 -39.30
CA LYS A 898 -15.79 -23.91 -40.13
C LYS A 898 -15.35 -23.83 -41.60
N GLY A 899 -15.73 -24.86 -42.38
CA GLY A 899 -15.83 -24.79 -43.85
C GLY A 899 -14.60 -25.21 -44.66
N ALA A 900 -14.36 -26.51 -44.80
CA ALA A 900 -13.71 -27.08 -45.98
C ALA A 900 -14.79 -27.67 -46.91
N GLY A 901 -15.70 -26.81 -47.40
CA GLY A 901 -16.85 -27.26 -48.20
C GLY A 901 -17.52 -26.21 -49.10
N GLU A 902 -17.21 -24.92 -48.97
CA GLU A 902 -17.68 -23.90 -49.92
C GLU A 902 -16.51 -23.29 -50.67
N PRO A 903 -16.48 -23.36 -52.02
CA PRO A 903 -15.50 -22.63 -52.80
C PRO A 903 -15.74 -21.12 -52.64
N PRO A 904 -14.67 -20.30 -52.58
CA PRO A 904 -14.82 -18.86 -52.40
C PRO A 904 -15.62 -18.26 -53.57
N PRO A 905 -16.44 -17.21 -53.32
CA PRO A 905 -17.13 -16.51 -54.40
C PRO A 905 -16.11 -15.96 -55.39
N SER A 906 -16.32 -16.26 -56.66
CA SER A 906 -15.51 -15.75 -57.77
C SER A 906 -15.55 -14.23 -57.77
N ILE A 907 -14.40 -13.61 -57.51
CA ILE A 907 -14.21 -12.16 -57.67
C ILE A 907 -14.21 -11.88 -59.18
N GLU A 908 -15.32 -11.38 -59.73
CA GLU A 908 -15.33 -10.75 -61.04
C GLU A 908 -14.53 -9.43 -60.96
N LEU A 909 -13.35 -9.44 -61.56
CA LEU A 909 -12.58 -8.23 -61.85
C LEU A 909 -13.29 -7.45 -62.96
N THR A 910 -14.20 -6.55 -62.59
CA THR A 910 -14.64 -5.48 -63.50
C THR A 910 -13.45 -4.58 -63.83
N LYS A 911 -12.98 -4.67 -65.08
CA LYS A 911 -12.06 -3.69 -65.68
C LYS A 911 -12.72 -2.31 -65.67
N PRO A 912 -12.00 -1.24 -65.31
CA PRO A 912 -12.54 0.11 -65.44
C PRO A 912 -12.66 0.47 -66.92
N GLY A 913 -13.88 0.85 -67.32
CA GLY A 913 -14.19 1.36 -68.64
C GLY A 913 -13.47 2.69 -68.88
N VAL A 914 -12.84 2.77 -70.05
CA VAL A 914 -12.40 4.01 -70.69
C VAL A 914 -13.64 4.77 -71.15
N THR A 915 -13.76 6.05 -70.83
CA THR A 915 -14.38 7.06 -71.72
C THR A 915 -13.94 8.47 -71.31
N SER A 916 -13.29 9.12 -72.29
CA SER A 916 -13.17 10.55 -72.61
C SER A 916 -13.33 11.61 -71.52
#